data_AF-A0A9X9MM26-F1
#
_entry.id   AF-A0A9X9MM26-F1
#
_cell.length_a   1.000
_cell.length_b   1.000
_cell.length_c   1.000
_cell.angle_alpha   90.00
_cell.angle_beta   90.00
_cell.angle_gamma   90.00
#
_symmetry.space_group_name_H-M   'P 1'
#
loop_
_entity.id
_entity.type
_entity.pdbx_description
1 polymer ?
#
loop_
_entity_poly.entity_id
_entity_poly.type
_entity_poly.pdbx_seq_one_letter_code
_entity_poly.pdbx_strand_id
1 'polypeptide(L)'
;MNIEDDFFSDDNNSTINDNEAPEEFQKERHFNIQPKLKYMDLLQKISDRFEDEITIDLDDLAQYDQQLEDNGVHMGLVSSIEKNAKHYLEIMARAVDNMMPLPTREINHKDDVLDVLMTQRTARNNVLLLAAAQQPELQEQPELFPAELMRRYSLNFKPRMNGNEPIKALAVRQVRGEHLGHMITVRGIATRVSDVKPTVEVNAYTCDRCGCEIFQPVGSKTFGPLTECPSKDCERNQSKGQLHHSTRASKFQPFQEVKIQEMAEQVPIGHIPRMLTVMCHGALVRKINPGDTVDIAGIFLPTPYTGFKAIRAGLLTDTYLEAQYVTQHKKAYEDLAMDNRVFKRIDQYRISGHIYEYLANSIAPEIYGHLDVKKALLLLLVGGVTKEMGDGMRIRGDINICLMGDPGVAKSQLLKYITKVAPRGVYTTGRGSSGVGLTAAVMRDPVTDEMVLEGGALVLADNGICCIDEFDKMDDSDRTAIHEVMEQQTISISKAGISTTLNARTSILAAANPLYGRYNPRISPVENINLPAALLSRFDVLFLILDTPSRDNDAMLARHVTYVHMNNRHPDNDGVVFTPHEVRQYIAQARLYRPIVPTTVSEYMVKAYVRMREQQLRDEKNKKQFTHTSPRTLLGILRLAQALARLRFSEEVLQDDVDEALRIIEASKESLYQSQDGIGRDMSPTSRIYNMVRALAESGQCRPDDSNDDAEDGDMELSMRKVEERIIAKGFTRDQWQNAVLEYTELDVWQTAGNGTRLVFIATGAVHTAREPSLEMDHWQYCVFAKNPVTAMS
;
A
#
# COMPACT_ATOMS: atom_id res chain seq x y z
N MET A 1 -34.27 25.02 -16.33
CA MET A 1 -34.26 26.10 -15.34
C MET A 1 -35.57 26.01 -14.58
N ASN A 2 -35.41 25.70 -13.30
CA ASN A 2 -36.25 25.98 -12.14
C ASN A 2 -37.69 25.45 -12.09
N ILE A 3 -37.78 24.33 -11.37
CA ILE A 3 -38.82 23.97 -10.42
C ILE A 3 -38.50 24.73 -9.11
N GLU A 4 -39.50 25.24 -8.39
CA GLU A 4 -39.72 25.00 -6.93
C GLU A 4 -40.85 25.87 -6.35
N ASP A 5 -41.50 25.27 -5.35
CA ASP A 5 -42.43 25.79 -4.34
C ASP A 5 -43.92 25.49 -4.57
N ASP A 6 -44.41 24.47 -3.86
CA ASP A 6 -45.62 24.58 -3.04
C ASP A 6 -45.85 23.33 -2.16
N PHE A 7 -46.44 23.58 -0.99
CA PHE A 7 -47.11 22.68 -0.03
C PHE A 7 -46.35 22.18 1.21
N PHE A 8 -46.42 23.02 2.26
CA PHE A 8 -46.62 22.60 3.65
C PHE A 8 -48.12 22.57 3.96
N SER A 9 -48.62 21.47 4.53
CA SER A 9 -49.40 21.40 5.79
C SER A 9 -50.20 20.09 5.87
N ASP A 10 -50.06 19.34 6.96
CA ASP A 10 -51.21 18.94 7.76
C ASP A 10 -50.77 18.36 9.12
N ASP A 11 -51.24 19.02 10.17
CA ASP A 11 -51.34 18.51 11.53
C ASP A 11 -52.43 17.43 11.60
N ASN A 12 -52.17 16.34 12.33
CA ASN A 12 -53.11 15.88 13.35
C ASN A 12 -52.50 14.84 14.30
N ASN A 13 -52.91 15.01 15.56
CA ASN A 13 -52.34 14.50 16.78
C ASN A 13 -53.11 13.27 17.27
N SER A 14 -52.44 12.18 17.68
CA SER A 14 -52.96 11.27 18.72
C SER A 14 -51.89 10.28 19.19
N THR A 15 -51.54 10.41 20.47
CA THR A 15 -50.89 9.41 21.32
C THR A 15 -51.77 8.17 21.49
N ILE A 16 -51.21 6.96 21.43
CA ILE A 16 -51.67 5.73 22.15
C ILE A 16 -50.54 4.69 22.17
N ASN A 17 -50.49 3.98 23.28
CA ASN A 17 -49.48 3.06 23.80
C ASN A 17 -49.26 1.75 23.05
N ASP A 18 -48.05 1.25 23.28
CA ASP A 18 -47.54 -0.12 23.36
C ASP A 18 -48.54 -1.28 23.51
N ASN A 19 -48.12 -2.40 22.88
CA ASN A 19 -48.53 -3.79 23.03
C ASN A 19 -49.67 -4.29 22.13
N GLU A 20 -49.36 -4.54 20.85
CA GLU A 20 -49.76 -5.77 20.14
C GLU A 20 -49.08 -5.84 18.74
N ALA A 21 -48.51 -7.02 18.42
CA ALA A 21 -47.90 -7.48 17.16
C ALA A 21 -46.45 -7.04 16.82
N PRO A 22 -45.56 -8.02 16.52
CA PRO A 22 -45.20 -8.20 15.11
C PRO A 22 -45.04 -9.68 14.73
N GLU A 23 -46.09 -10.30 14.17
CA GLU A 23 -45.98 -11.57 13.42
C GLU A 23 -46.17 -11.41 11.90
N GLU A 24 -46.51 -10.21 11.41
CA GLU A 24 -46.74 -9.99 9.97
C GLU A 24 -45.56 -9.34 9.23
N PHE A 25 -44.64 -8.65 9.92
CA PHE A 25 -43.43 -8.09 9.30
C PHE A 25 -42.32 -9.11 9.00
N GLN A 26 -42.43 -10.35 9.50
CA GLN A 26 -41.46 -11.42 9.23
C GLN A 26 -41.85 -12.29 8.02
N LYS A 27 -43.09 -12.21 7.51
CA LYS A 27 -43.54 -13.03 6.38
C LYS A 27 -43.11 -12.49 5.01
N GLU A 28 -42.82 -11.20 4.90
CA GLU A 28 -42.38 -10.60 3.62
C GLU A 28 -40.89 -10.85 3.29
N ARG A 29 -40.04 -11.20 4.27
CA ARG A 29 -38.64 -11.55 4.01
C ARG A 29 -38.42 -12.99 3.51
N HIS A 30 -39.44 -13.85 3.58
CA HIS A 30 -39.31 -15.26 3.21
C HIS A 30 -39.72 -15.60 1.77
N PHE A 31 -40.13 -14.63 0.94
CA PHE A 31 -40.53 -14.85 -0.45
C PHE A 31 -39.44 -14.64 -1.52
N ASN A 32 -38.17 -14.47 -1.14
CA ASN A 32 -37.06 -14.28 -2.10
C ASN A 32 -36.05 -15.44 -2.14
N ILE A 33 -36.49 -16.66 -1.86
CA ILE A 33 -35.68 -17.88 -2.01
C ILE A 33 -36.38 -18.82 -3.01
N GLN A 34 -36.53 -18.35 -4.25
CA GLN A 34 -36.46 -19.22 -5.41
C GLN A 34 -35.11 -18.93 -6.07
N PRO A 35 -34.35 -19.93 -6.57
CA PRO A 35 -33.13 -19.66 -7.30
C PRO A 35 -33.52 -18.93 -8.59
N LYS A 36 -33.43 -17.60 -8.59
CA LYS A 36 -33.53 -16.85 -9.83
C LYS A 36 -32.42 -17.37 -10.74
N LEU A 37 -32.78 -17.75 -11.96
CA LEU A 37 -31.87 -18.22 -12.99
C LEU A 37 -30.82 -17.11 -13.24
N LYS A 38 -29.66 -17.18 -12.57
CA LYS A 38 -28.57 -16.17 -12.62
C LYS A 38 -28.28 -15.69 -14.04
N TYR A 39 -28.20 -16.63 -14.98
CA TYR A 39 -27.96 -16.36 -16.39
C TYR A 39 -29.14 -15.72 -17.11
N MET A 40 -30.39 -16.04 -16.77
CA MET A 40 -31.56 -15.37 -17.35
C MET A 40 -31.70 -13.93 -16.84
N ASP A 41 -31.40 -13.68 -15.57
CA ASP A 41 -31.35 -12.30 -15.04
C ASP A 41 -30.23 -11.48 -15.71
N LEU A 42 -29.06 -12.10 -15.97
CA LEU A 42 -27.98 -11.48 -16.75
C LEU A 42 -28.42 -11.18 -18.18
N LEU A 43 -29.05 -12.14 -18.87
CA LEU A 43 -29.58 -11.92 -20.22
C LEU A 43 -30.65 -10.83 -20.25
N GLN A 44 -31.51 -10.77 -19.22
CA GLN A 44 -32.50 -9.71 -19.07
C GLN A 44 -31.81 -8.35 -18.93
N LYS A 45 -30.80 -8.22 -18.06
CA LYS A 45 -30.02 -6.98 -17.91
C LYS A 45 -29.33 -6.53 -19.19
N ILE A 46 -28.87 -7.48 -20.01
CA ILE A 46 -28.26 -7.18 -21.31
C ILE A 46 -29.31 -6.72 -22.31
N SER A 47 -30.47 -7.39 -22.35
CA SER A 47 -31.61 -6.94 -23.17
C SER A 47 -32.08 -5.55 -22.77
N ASP A 48 -32.03 -5.24 -21.47
CA ASP A 48 -32.36 -3.94 -20.88
C ASP A 48 -31.20 -2.92 -20.96
N ARG A 49 -30.05 -3.33 -21.54
CA ARG A 49 -28.88 -2.51 -21.86
C ARG A 49 -28.09 -1.97 -20.66
N PHE A 50 -28.11 -2.67 -19.53
CA PHE A 50 -27.30 -2.31 -18.37
C PHE A 50 -25.87 -2.84 -18.43
N GLU A 51 -25.69 -4.02 -19.04
CA GLU A 51 -24.40 -4.70 -19.14
C GLU A 51 -24.17 -5.14 -20.60
N ASP A 52 -22.94 -4.98 -21.09
CA ASP A 52 -22.51 -5.40 -22.43
C ASP A 52 -21.60 -6.65 -22.40
N GLU A 53 -21.30 -7.19 -21.21
CA GLU A 53 -20.39 -8.33 -21.01
C GLU A 53 -21.12 -9.51 -20.37
N ILE A 54 -21.12 -10.68 -21.04
CA ILE A 54 -21.58 -11.95 -20.45
C ILE A 54 -20.37 -12.68 -19.90
N THR A 55 -20.26 -12.79 -18.58
CA THR A 55 -19.27 -13.68 -17.95
C THR A 55 -19.90 -15.02 -17.59
N ILE A 56 -19.44 -16.08 -18.26
CA ILE A 56 -19.85 -17.46 -17.95
C ILE A 56 -18.82 -18.09 -17.02
N ASP A 57 -19.27 -18.52 -15.85
CA ASP A 57 -18.42 -19.16 -14.87
C ASP A 57 -18.27 -20.65 -15.19
N LEU A 58 -17.03 -21.13 -15.40
CA LEU A 58 -16.78 -22.56 -15.61
C LEU A 58 -17.15 -23.40 -14.37
N ASP A 59 -17.20 -22.80 -13.18
CA ASP A 59 -17.66 -23.45 -11.96
C ASP A 59 -19.14 -23.84 -12.04
N ASP A 60 -19.98 -22.95 -12.59
CA ASP A 60 -21.41 -23.20 -12.76
C ASP A 60 -21.63 -24.31 -13.81
N LEU A 61 -20.83 -24.31 -14.89
CA LEU A 61 -20.86 -25.39 -15.88
C LEU A 61 -20.39 -26.73 -15.30
N ALA A 62 -19.40 -26.72 -14.40
CA ALA A 62 -18.94 -27.93 -13.73
C ALA A 62 -20.01 -28.49 -12.77
N GLN A 63 -20.71 -27.63 -12.03
CA GLN A 63 -21.85 -28.05 -11.21
C GLN A 63 -22.98 -28.64 -12.05
N TYR A 64 -23.24 -28.04 -13.21
CA TYR A 64 -24.24 -28.54 -14.16
C TYR A 64 -23.85 -29.90 -14.76
N ASP A 65 -22.58 -30.09 -15.13
CA ASP A 65 -22.07 -31.39 -15.63
C ASP A 65 -22.20 -32.47 -14.54
N GLN A 66 -21.89 -32.15 -13.28
CA GLN A 66 -22.09 -33.07 -12.14
C GLN A 66 -23.56 -33.48 -11.95
N GLN A 67 -24.49 -32.54 -12.07
CA GLN A 67 -25.93 -32.84 -12.01
C GLN A 67 -26.40 -33.72 -13.20
N LEU A 68 -25.76 -33.61 -14.36
CA LEU A 68 -26.04 -34.45 -15.52
C LEU A 68 -25.40 -35.84 -15.42
N GLU A 69 -24.24 -35.95 -14.78
CA GLU A 69 -23.59 -37.23 -14.49
C GLU A 69 -24.48 -38.09 -13.58
N ASP A 70 -25.15 -37.49 -12.58
CA ASP A 70 -26.14 -38.17 -11.74
C ASP A 70 -27.34 -38.71 -12.57
N ASN A 71 -27.61 -38.10 -13.72
CA ASN A 71 -28.64 -38.53 -14.68
C ASN A 71 -28.12 -39.50 -15.77
N GLY A 72 -26.86 -39.94 -15.68
CA GLY A 72 -26.27 -40.96 -16.55
C GLY A 72 -25.74 -40.48 -17.91
N VAL A 73 -25.59 -39.16 -18.12
CA VAL A 73 -25.03 -38.57 -19.35
C VAL A 73 -23.70 -37.89 -19.03
N HIS A 74 -22.60 -38.38 -19.60
CA HIS A 74 -21.27 -37.81 -19.40
C HIS A 74 -20.83 -37.05 -20.66
N MET A 75 -20.89 -35.70 -20.62
CA MET A 75 -20.52 -34.85 -21.76
C MET A 75 -19.12 -34.26 -21.63
N GLY A 76 -18.55 -34.15 -20.42
CA GLY A 76 -17.20 -33.62 -20.20
C GLY A 76 -17.02 -32.23 -20.82
N LEU A 77 -18.03 -31.37 -20.66
CA LEU A 77 -18.16 -30.10 -21.38
C LEU A 77 -17.00 -29.17 -21.02
N VAL A 78 -16.65 -29.11 -19.73
CA VAL A 78 -15.59 -28.23 -19.21
C VAL A 78 -14.24 -28.56 -19.84
N SER A 79 -13.85 -29.84 -19.90
CA SER A 79 -12.59 -30.25 -20.51
C SER A 79 -12.55 -29.92 -22.01
N SER A 80 -13.70 -29.99 -22.68
CA SER A 80 -13.80 -29.66 -24.10
C SER A 80 -13.67 -28.15 -24.34
N ILE A 81 -14.27 -27.33 -23.47
CA ILE A 81 -14.13 -25.87 -23.49
C ILE A 81 -12.67 -25.48 -23.21
N GLU A 82 -12.02 -26.11 -22.22
CA GLU A 82 -10.61 -25.83 -21.91
C GLU A 82 -9.66 -26.17 -23.06
N LYS A 83 -9.98 -27.16 -23.91
CA LYS A 83 -9.17 -27.56 -25.08
C LYS A 83 -9.38 -26.70 -26.31
N ASN A 84 -10.61 -26.25 -26.56
CA ASN A 84 -10.96 -25.47 -27.75
C ASN A 84 -11.98 -24.37 -27.42
N ALA A 85 -11.58 -23.44 -26.56
CA ALA A 85 -12.46 -22.41 -26.03
C ALA A 85 -13.05 -21.52 -27.13
N LYS A 86 -12.30 -21.24 -28.21
CA LYS A 86 -12.74 -20.33 -29.28
C LYS A 86 -13.97 -20.85 -30.01
N HIS A 87 -14.01 -22.15 -30.31
CA HIS A 87 -15.17 -22.75 -30.98
C HIS A 87 -16.40 -22.77 -30.06
N TYR A 88 -16.20 -23.10 -28.78
CA TYR A 88 -17.29 -23.08 -27.80
C TYR A 88 -17.83 -21.68 -27.53
N LEU A 89 -16.98 -20.65 -27.62
CA LEU A 89 -17.41 -19.25 -27.53
C LEU A 89 -18.39 -18.92 -28.67
N GLU A 90 -18.10 -19.35 -29.89
CA GLU A 90 -18.98 -19.14 -31.04
C GLU A 90 -20.31 -19.90 -30.90
N ILE A 91 -20.27 -21.16 -30.46
CA ILE A 91 -21.48 -21.98 -30.24
C ILE A 91 -22.34 -21.37 -29.14
N MET A 92 -21.73 -20.99 -28.01
CA MET A 92 -22.45 -20.37 -26.89
C MET A 92 -23.05 -19.03 -27.30
N ALA A 93 -22.33 -18.22 -28.08
CA ALA A 93 -22.89 -16.98 -28.60
C ALA A 93 -24.12 -17.24 -29.48
N ARG A 94 -24.09 -18.24 -30.37
CA ARG A 94 -25.29 -18.63 -31.15
C ARG A 94 -26.44 -19.12 -30.27
N ALA A 95 -26.13 -19.87 -29.20
CA ALA A 95 -27.15 -20.34 -28.26
C ALA A 95 -27.79 -19.17 -27.48
N VAL A 96 -26.97 -18.20 -27.04
CA VAL A 96 -27.44 -16.96 -26.40
C VAL A 96 -28.31 -16.15 -27.36
N ASP A 97 -27.91 -16.02 -28.63
CA ASP A 97 -28.69 -15.30 -29.64
C ASP A 97 -30.09 -15.91 -29.83
N ASN A 98 -30.21 -17.25 -29.78
CA ASN A 98 -31.50 -17.95 -29.88
C ASN A 98 -32.37 -17.81 -28.62
N MET A 99 -31.75 -17.62 -27.45
CA MET A 99 -32.41 -17.59 -26.14
C MET A 99 -32.59 -16.16 -25.59
N MET A 100 -32.27 -15.14 -26.39
CA MET A 100 -32.35 -13.75 -25.95
C MET A 100 -33.81 -13.34 -25.72
N PRO A 101 -34.20 -12.91 -24.51
CA PRO A 101 -35.56 -12.45 -24.24
C PRO A 101 -35.83 -11.11 -24.92
N LEU A 102 -37.11 -10.83 -25.14
CA LEU A 102 -37.54 -9.51 -25.63
C LEU A 102 -37.20 -8.44 -24.57
N PRO A 103 -36.75 -7.25 -25.00
CA PRO A 103 -36.41 -6.18 -24.06
C PRO A 103 -37.66 -5.77 -23.27
N THR A 104 -37.52 -5.62 -21.95
CA THR A 104 -38.65 -5.22 -21.08
C THR A 104 -38.95 -3.72 -21.23
N ARG A 105 -37.99 -2.94 -21.71
CA ARG A 105 -38.13 -1.51 -21.99
C ARG A 105 -38.32 -1.24 -23.47
N GLU A 106 -39.32 -0.43 -23.81
CA GLU A 106 -39.52 0.08 -25.16
C GLU A 106 -38.40 1.05 -25.56
N ILE A 107 -37.88 0.85 -26.77
CA ILE A 107 -36.80 1.65 -27.36
C ILE A 107 -37.37 3.02 -27.72
N ASN A 108 -36.71 4.10 -27.32
CA ASN A 108 -37.15 5.47 -27.62
C ASN A 108 -36.23 6.12 -28.66
N HIS A 109 -36.72 7.10 -29.42
CA HIS A 109 -35.94 7.80 -30.47
C HIS A 109 -34.70 8.57 -29.96
N LYS A 110 -34.53 8.67 -28.63
CA LYS A 110 -33.37 9.27 -27.96
C LYS A 110 -32.26 8.27 -27.64
N ASP A 111 -32.47 6.98 -27.89
CA ASP A 111 -31.48 5.94 -27.67
C ASP A 111 -30.38 5.97 -28.75
N ASP A 112 -29.31 5.20 -28.56
CA ASP A 112 -28.07 5.28 -29.34
C ASP A 112 -28.29 5.04 -30.85
N VAL A 113 -27.49 5.68 -31.71
CA VAL A 113 -27.62 5.61 -33.17
C VAL A 113 -27.46 4.17 -33.66
N LEU A 114 -26.58 3.40 -33.02
CA LEU A 114 -26.42 1.97 -33.27
C LEU A 114 -27.71 1.19 -32.99
N ASP A 115 -28.48 1.53 -31.96
CA ASP A 115 -29.70 0.80 -31.58
C ASP A 115 -30.83 0.98 -32.58
N VAL A 116 -30.98 2.19 -33.12
CA VAL A 116 -31.93 2.47 -34.19
C VAL A 116 -31.55 1.69 -35.45
N LEU A 117 -30.26 1.68 -35.82
CA LEU A 117 -29.77 0.91 -36.97
C LEU A 117 -29.97 -0.59 -36.78
N MET A 118 -29.70 -1.12 -35.59
CA MET A 118 -29.90 -2.54 -35.26
C MET A 118 -31.37 -2.92 -35.34
N THR A 119 -32.26 -2.09 -34.80
CA THR A 119 -33.71 -2.31 -34.87
C THR A 119 -34.21 -2.36 -36.32
N GLN A 120 -33.76 -1.41 -37.15
CA GLN A 120 -34.05 -1.38 -38.58
C GLN A 120 -33.51 -2.61 -39.31
N ARG A 121 -32.31 -3.07 -38.96
CA ARG A 121 -31.69 -4.29 -39.52
C ARG A 121 -32.45 -5.55 -39.12
N THR A 122 -32.82 -5.72 -37.84
CA THR A 122 -33.68 -6.83 -37.39
C THR A 122 -35.02 -6.84 -38.10
N ALA A 123 -35.68 -5.67 -38.22
CA ALA A 123 -36.96 -5.57 -38.90
C ALA A 123 -36.84 -5.96 -40.37
N ARG A 124 -35.78 -5.48 -41.06
CA ARG A 124 -35.49 -5.84 -42.45
C ARG A 124 -35.17 -7.33 -42.60
N ASN A 125 -34.43 -7.92 -41.66
CA ASN A 125 -34.12 -9.34 -41.65
C ASN A 125 -35.39 -10.20 -41.49
N ASN A 126 -36.29 -9.80 -40.58
CA ASN A 126 -37.57 -10.47 -40.36
C ASN A 126 -38.47 -10.40 -41.61
N VAL A 127 -38.50 -9.26 -42.30
CA VAL A 127 -39.23 -9.11 -43.56
C VAL A 127 -38.65 -10.02 -44.65
N LEU A 128 -37.32 -10.11 -44.77
CA LEU A 128 -36.65 -11.01 -45.72
C LEU A 128 -36.92 -12.48 -45.41
N LEU A 129 -36.89 -12.87 -44.14
CA LEU A 129 -37.24 -14.21 -43.68
C LEU A 129 -38.70 -14.57 -43.98
N LEU A 130 -39.63 -13.64 -43.74
CA LEU A 130 -41.05 -13.81 -44.06
C LEU A 130 -41.29 -13.93 -45.57
N ALA A 131 -40.60 -13.13 -46.38
CA ALA A 131 -40.67 -13.22 -47.84
C ALA A 131 -40.10 -14.55 -48.36
N ALA A 132 -38.98 -15.02 -47.80
CA ALA A 132 -38.40 -16.31 -48.13
C ALA A 132 -39.32 -17.48 -47.72
N ALA A 133 -39.99 -17.39 -46.58
CA ALA A 133 -40.95 -18.41 -46.13
C ALA A 133 -42.20 -18.49 -47.03
N GLN A 134 -42.60 -17.38 -47.66
CA GLN A 134 -43.74 -17.33 -48.58
C GLN A 134 -43.44 -17.89 -49.98
N GLN A 135 -42.17 -17.97 -50.39
CA GLN A 135 -41.75 -18.46 -51.70
C GLN A 135 -40.72 -19.60 -51.59
N PRO A 136 -41.14 -20.85 -51.28
CA PRO A 136 -40.23 -21.99 -51.14
C PRO A 136 -39.64 -22.52 -52.47
N GLU A 137 -40.14 -22.07 -53.64
CA GLU A 137 -39.67 -22.54 -54.96
C GLU A 137 -38.42 -21.81 -55.48
N LEU A 138 -38.06 -20.67 -54.89
CA LEU A 138 -36.81 -19.97 -55.17
C LEU A 138 -35.76 -20.44 -54.15
N GLN A 139 -34.80 -21.26 -54.59
CA GLN A 139 -33.58 -21.63 -53.84
C GLN A 139 -32.65 -20.42 -53.63
N GLU A 140 -33.17 -19.27 -53.24
CA GLU A 140 -32.38 -18.08 -53.00
C GLU A 140 -32.20 -17.92 -51.50
N GLN A 141 -30.99 -18.19 -51.01
CA GLN A 141 -30.61 -17.80 -49.65
C GLN A 141 -30.64 -16.26 -49.59
N PRO A 142 -31.52 -15.63 -48.79
CA PRO A 142 -31.41 -14.20 -48.59
C PRO A 142 -30.06 -13.91 -47.92
N GLU A 143 -29.40 -12.81 -48.31
CA GLU A 143 -28.23 -12.31 -47.61
C GLU A 143 -28.68 -11.79 -46.23
N LEU A 144 -28.84 -12.69 -45.27
CA LEU A 144 -29.10 -12.32 -43.88
C LEU A 144 -27.90 -11.53 -43.35
N PHE A 145 -28.19 -10.51 -42.53
CA PHE A 145 -27.14 -9.80 -41.81
C PHE A 145 -26.35 -10.79 -40.94
N PRO A 146 -25.00 -10.73 -40.94
CA PRO A 146 -24.19 -11.57 -40.08
C PRO A 146 -24.57 -11.39 -38.61
N ALA A 147 -24.69 -12.50 -37.86
CA ALA A 147 -25.01 -12.44 -36.43
C ALA A 147 -24.00 -11.60 -35.64
N GLU A 148 -22.72 -11.60 -36.04
CA GLU A 148 -21.65 -10.79 -35.45
C GLU A 148 -21.96 -9.28 -35.47
N LEU A 149 -22.62 -8.81 -36.52
CA LEU A 149 -23.02 -7.42 -36.66
C LEU A 149 -24.19 -7.07 -35.74
N MET A 150 -25.06 -8.04 -35.44
CA MET A 150 -26.23 -7.90 -34.57
C MET A 150 -25.90 -8.13 -33.07
N ARG A 151 -24.72 -8.67 -32.75
CA ARG A 151 -24.27 -8.87 -31.37
C ARG A 151 -23.77 -7.57 -30.75
N ARG A 152 -24.47 -7.09 -29.73
CA ARG A 152 -24.01 -5.96 -28.90
C ARG A 152 -23.13 -6.39 -27.74
N TYR A 153 -23.32 -7.61 -27.24
CA TYR A 153 -22.58 -8.13 -26.09
C TYR A 153 -21.28 -8.84 -26.50
N SER A 154 -20.30 -8.85 -25.59
CA SER A 154 -19.13 -9.74 -25.65
C SER A 154 -19.29 -10.88 -24.65
N LEU A 155 -19.01 -12.12 -25.07
CA LEU A 155 -19.07 -13.29 -24.21
C LEU A 155 -17.66 -13.70 -23.79
N ASN A 156 -17.45 -13.78 -22.49
CA ASN A 156 -16.17 -14.08 -21.86
C ASN A 156 -16.32 -15.28 -20.91
N PHE A 157 -15.32 -16.17 -20.92
CA PHE A 157 -15.25 -17.27 -19.95
C PHE A 157 -14.43 -16.88 -18.72
N LYS A 158 -14.97 -17.19 -17.55
CA LYS A 158 -14.24 -17.11 -16.29
C LYS A 158 -13.71 -18.50 -15.91
N PRO A 159 -12.39 -18.64 -15.67
CA PRO A 159 -11.79 -19.93 -15.34
C PRO A 159 -12.36 -20.49 -14.03
N ARG A 160 -12.26 -21.82 -13.86
CA ARG A 160 -12.68 -22.54 -12.65
C ARG A 160 -11.92 -22.06 -11.41
N MET A 161 -12.60 -22.04 -10.27
CA MET A 161 -12.02 -21.88 -8.95
C MET A 161 -11.87 -23.25 -8.29
N ASN A 162 -10.67 -23.60 -7.83
CA ASN A 162 -10.49 -24.73 -6.92
C ASN A 162 -10.81 -24.25 -5.50
N GLY A 163 -12.07 -24.35 -5.09
CA GLY A 163 -12.54 -23.79 -3.81
C GLY A 163 -12.65 -22.26 -3.89
N ASN A 164 -11.83 -21.53 -3.13
CA ASN A 164 -11.73 -20.06 -3.15
C ASN A 164 -10.52 -19.53 -3.95
N GLU A 165 -9.68 -20.41 -4.50
CA GLU A 165 -8.47 -20.01 -5.25
C GLU A 165 -8.63 -20.35 -6.74
N PRO A 166 -8.26 -19.45 -7.66
CA PRO A 166 -8.28 -19.75 -9.09
C PRO A 166 -7.35 -20.93 -9.41
N ILE A 167 -7.63 -21.67 -10.50
CA ILE A 167 -6.71 -22.69 -11.03
C ILE A 167 -5.27 -22.15 -11.00
N LYS A 168 -4.32 -23.01 -10.57
CA LYS A 168 -2.91 -22.67 -10.44
C LYS A 168 -2.42 -21.97 -11.71
N ALA A 169 -2.19 -20.66 -11.59
CA ALA A 169 -1.72 -19.85 -12.70
C ALA A 169 -0.35 -20.35 -13.16
N LEU A 170 -0.23 -20.56 -14.47
CA LEU A 170 1.02 -20.95 -15.12
C LEU A 170 1.94 -19.74 -15.22
N ALA A 171 3.24 -19.98 -15.07
CA ALA A 171 4.24 -18.98 -15.46
C ALA A 171 4.28 -18.90 -17.00
N VAL A 172 4.58 -17.71 -17.56
CA VAL A 172 4.71 -17.54 -19.02
C VAL A 172 5.68 -18.56 -19.62
N ARG A 173 6.74 -18.93 -18.89
CA ARG A 173 7.73 -19.93 -19.30
C ARG A 173 7.18 -21.34 -19.47
N GLN A 174 6.17 -21.68 -18.70
CA GLN A 174 5.56 -23.01 -18.70
C GLN A 174 4.62 -23.18 -19.89
N VAL A 175 4.29 -22.11 -20.61
CA VAL A 175 3.49 -22.17 -21.83
C VAL A 175 4.28 -22.88 -22.93
N ARG A 176 3.88 -24.11 -23.24
CA ARG A 176 4.41 -24.99 -24.30
C ARG A 176 3.41 -25.10 -25.46
N GLY A 177 3.85 -25.72 -26.55
CA GLY A 177 3.00 -25.98 -27.73
C GLY A 177 1.74 -26.81 -27.45
N GLU A 178 1.73 -27.63 -26.40
CA GLU A 178 0.55 -28.39 -25.96
C GLU A 178 -0.62 -27.49 -25.55
N HIS A 179 -0.35 -26.24 -25.15
CA HIS A 179 -1.38 -25.30 -24.73
C HIS A 179 -1.95 -24.45 -25.87
N LEU A 180 -1.55 -24.70 -27.12
CA LEU A 180 -2.16 -24.04 -28.27
C LEU A 180 -3.66 -24.39 -28.34
N GLY A 181 -4.50 -23.37 -28.49
CA GLY A 181 -5.97 -23.49 -28.51
C GLY A 181 -6.60 -23.68 -27.13
N HIS A 182 -5.81 -23.91 -26.08
CA HIS A 182 -6.32 -24.13 -24.73
C HIS A 182 -6.57 -22.80 -24.01
N MET A 183 -7.55 -22.81 -23.10
CA MET A 183 -7.76 -21.73 -22.15
C MET A 183 -6.77 -21.91 -20.98
N ILE A 184 -5.85 -20.97 -20.82
CA ILE A 184 -4.83 -20.97 -19.78
C ILE A 184 -4.91 -19.71 -18.93
N THR A 185 -4.62 -19.85 -17.64
CA THR A 185 -4.42 -18.73 -16.72
C THR A 185 -2.93 -18.47 -16.58
N VAL A 186 -2.47 -17.30 -17.01
CA VAL A 186 -1.06 -16.90 -16.91
C VAL A 186 -0.93 -15.79 -15.87
N ARG A 187 0.01 -15.97 -14.94
CA ARG A 187 0.38 -14.93 -13.96
C ARG A 187 1.59 -14.16 -14.44
N GLY A 188 1.52 -12.83 -14.37
CA GLY A 188 2.67 -11.99 -14.64
C GLY A 188 2.45 -10.53 -14.26
N ILE A 189 3.47 -9.72 -14.52
CA ILE A 189 3.45 -8.27 -14.30
C ILE A 189 3.19 -7.59 -15.63
N ALA A 190 2.16 -6.74 -15.71
CA ALA A 190 1.94 -5.93 -16.90
C ALA A 190 3.05 -4.87 -16.98
N THR A 191 3.85 -4.88 -18.05
CA THR A 191 4.94 -3.90 -18.22
C THR A 191 4.51 -2.76 -19.12
N ARG A 192 3.87 -3.09 -20.24
CA ARG A 192 3.40 -2.11 -21.23
C ARG A 192 1.94 -2.34 -21.54
N VAL A 193 1.18 -1.25 -21.53
CA VAL A 193 -0.23 -1.22 -21.87
C VAL A 193 -0.38 -0.17 -22.95
N SER A 194 -0.91 -0.54 -24.12
CA SER A 194 -1.20 0.42 -25.19
C SER A 194 -2.46 1.23 -24.86
N ASP A 195 -2.63 2.36 -25.53
CA ASP A 195 -3.92 3.04 -25.55
C ASP A 195 -4.99 2.21 -26.27
N VAL A 196 -6.25 2.55 -26.00
CA VAL A 196 -7.44 1.90 -26.56
C VAL A 196 -7.59 2.30 -28.03
N LYS A 197 -7.65 1.29 -28.89
CA LYS A 197 -7.82 1.46 -30.35
C LYS A 197 -9.10 0.77 -30.79
N PRO A 198 -9.87 1.33 -31.74
CA PRO A 198 -11.00 0.62 -32.32
C PRO A 198 -10.53 -0.39 -33.37
N THR A 199 -10.83 -1.68 -33.18
CA THR A 199 -10.68 -2.73 -34.22
C THR A 199 -12.00 -2.97 -34.92
N VAL A 200 -11.97 -3.09 -36.25
CA VAL A 200 -13.16 -3.43 -37.06
C VAL A 200 -13.44 -4.91 -36.92
N GLU A 201 -14.64 -5.30 -36.50
CA GLU A 201 -15.11 -6.68 -36.57
C GLU A 201 -15.82 -6.95 -37.90
N VAL A 202 -16.76 -6.08 -38.27
CA VAL A 202 -17.51 -6.19 -39.52
C VAL A 202 -17.41 -4.87 -40.27
N ASN A 203 -16.81 -4.93 -41.46
CA ASN A 203 -16.74 -3.78 -42.34
C ASN A 203 -17.95 -3.75 -43.27
N ALA A 204 -18.57 -2.58 -43.41
CA ALA A 204 -19.73 -2.38 -44.27
C ALA A 204 -19.35 -1.51 -45.46
N TYR A 205 -19.72 -1.96 -46.66
CA TYR A 205 -19.49 -1.27 -47.92
C TYR A 205 -20.81 -0.89 -48.56
N THR A 206 -20.93 0.35 -49.02
CA THR A 206 -22.07 0.83 -49.78
C THR A 206 -21.68 0.96 -51.25
N CYS A 207 -22.48 0.41 -52.15
CA CYS A 207 -22.26 0.56 -53.58
C CYS A 207 -22.99 1.81 -54.13
N ASP A 208 -22.30 2.64 -54.92
CA ASP A 208 -22.88 3.86 -55.49
C ASP A 208 -24.02 3.63 -56.49
N ARG A 209 -24.04 2.47 -57.16
CA ARG A 209 -25.02 2.19 -58.23
C ARG A 209 -26.24 1.43 -57.74
N CYS A 210 -26.03 0.35 -56.99
CA CYS A 210 -27.15 -0.46 -56.48
C CYS A 210 -27.63 -0.03 -55.09
N GLY A 211 -26.85 0.77 -54.35
CA GLY A 211 -27.19 1.16 -52.98
C GLY A 211 -27.15 -0.01 -51.99
N CYS A 212 -26.71 -1.21 -52.40
CA CYS A 212 -26.62 -2.37 -51.53
C CYS A 212 -25.48 -2.19 -50.51
N GLU A 213 -25.77 -2.59 -49.26
CA GLU A 213 -24.80 -2.68 -48.18
C GLU A 213 -24.21 -4.10 -48.15
N ILE A 214 -22.89 -4.21 -48.33
CA ILE A 214 -22.14 -5.47 -48.30
C ILE A 214 -21.35 -5.52 -47.01
N PHE A 215 -21.44 -6.64 -46.30
CA PHE A 215 -20.74 -6.84 -45.03
C PHE A 215 -19.61 -7.84 -45.21
N GLN A 216 -18.40 -7.43 -44.82
CA GLN A 216 -17.22 -8.29 -44.80
C GLN A 216 -16.77 -8.47 -43.34
N PRO A 217 -16.85 -9.69 -42.77
CA PRO A 217 -16.26 -9.97 -41.46
C PRO A 217 -14.73 -9.95 -41.56
N VAL A 218 -14.07 -9.30 -40.62
CA VAL A 218 -12.62 -9.13 -40.57
C VAL A 218 -12.06 -9.98 -39.44
N GLY A 219 -11.52 -11.16 -39.78
CA GLY A 219 -10.90 -12.07 -38.80
C GLY A 219 -9.39 -11.81 -38.57
N SER A 220 -8.73 -11.03 -39.42
CA SER A 220 -7.27 -10.84 -39.39
C SER A 220 -6.89 -9.36 -39.32
N LYS A 221 -5.72 -9.07 -38.71
CA LYS A 221 -5.16 -7.71 -38.59
C LYS A 221 -4.94 -7.04 -39.96
N THR A 222 -4.67 -7.83 -40.98
CA THR A 222 -4.53 -7.38 -42.36
C THR A 222 -5.67 -7.96 -43.18
N PHE A 223 -6.39 -7.12 -43.91
CA PHE A 223 -7.40 -7.53 -44.87
C PHE A 223 -7.36 -6.62 -46.09
N GLY A 224 -7.71 -7.18 -47.25
CA GLY A 224 -7.89 -6.41 -48.48
C GLY A 224 -9.33 -5.92 -48.58
N PRO A 225 -9.57 -4.63 -48.86
CA PRO A 225 -10.92 -4.14 -49.04
C PRO A 225 -11.52 -4.69 -50.35
N LEU A 226 -12.82 -5.01 -50.32
CA LEU A 226 -13.56 -5.34 -51.52
C LEU A 226 -13.75 -4.08 -52.38
N THR A 227 -13.30 -4.14 -53.63
CA THR A 227 -13.39 -3.02 -54.59
C THR A 227 -14.56 -3.17 -55.56
N GLU A 228 -14.93 -4.40 -55.89
CA GLU A 228 -16.03 -4.73 -56.79
C GLU A 228 -17.24 -5.25 -56.01
N CYS A 229 -18.43 -4.78 -56.39
CA CYS A 229 -19.70 -5.17 -55.78
C CYS A 229 -20.13 -6.58 -56.22
N PRO A 230 -20.23 -7.58 -55.32
CA PRO A 230 -20.77 -8.92 -55.64
C PRO A 230 -22.30 -8.96 -55.76
N SER A 231 -23.01 -7.83 -55.67
CA SER A 231 -24.48 -7.86 -55.65
C SER A 231 -25.06 -8.35 -56.99
N LYS A 232 -26.09 -9.19 -56.89
CA LYS A 232 -26.83 -9.73 -58.05
C LYS A 232 -27.39 -8.64 -58.96
N ASP A 233 -27.76 -7.48 -58.41
CA ASP A 233 -28.25 -6.34 -59.20
C ASP A 233 -27.16 -5.69 -60.06
N CYS A 234 -25.92 -5.57 -59.53
CA CYS A 234 -24.78 -5.09 -60.30
C CYS A 234 -24.30 -6.12 -61.32
N GLU A 235 -24.34 -7.41 -60.97
CA GLU A 235 -23.97 -8.51 -61.86
C GLU A 235 -24.96 -8.63 -63.03
N ARG A 236 -26.27 -8.56 -62.75
CA ARG A 236 -27.35 -8.63 -63.74
C ARG A 236 -27.34 -7.43 -64.69
N ASN A 237 -27.02 -6.25 -64.17
CA ASN A 237 -26.94 -5.02 -64.97
C ASN A 237 -25.57 -4.82 -65.65
N GLN A 238 -24.61 -5.74 -65.50
CA GLN A 238 -23.22 -5.62 -65.97
C GLN A 238 -22.55 -4.28 -65.59
N SER A 239 -23.00 -3.66 -64.51
CA SER A 239 -22.54 -2.35 -64.08
C SER A 239 -21.67 -2.50 -62.84
N LYS A 240 -20.37 -2.30 -62.99
CA LYS A 240 -19.44 -2.29 -61.85
C LYS A 240 -19.57 -0.98 -61.08
N GLY A 241 -20.30 -1.00 -59.97
CA GLY A 241 -20.31 0.09 -59.01
C GLY A 241 -19.09 0.01 -58.09
N GLN A 242 -18.52 1.15 -57.75
CA GLN A 242 -17.45 1.24 -56.77
C GLN A 242 -18.02 1.08 -55.36
N LEU A 243 -17.30 0.36 -54.51
CA LEU A 243 -17.65 0.18 -53.10
C LEU A 243 -16.96 1.24 -52.25
N HIS A 244 -17.76 1.94 -51.44
CA HIS A 244 -17.28 2.88 -50.44
C HIS A 244 -17.46 2.30 -49.04
N HIS A 245 -16.42 2.41 -48.21
CA HIS A 245 -16.49 2.00 -46.82
C HIS A 245 -17.37 2.97 -46.04
N SER A 246 -18.30 2.44 -45.25
CA SER A 246 -19.23 3.22 -44.44
C SER A 246 -18.99 2.96 -42.96
N THR A 247 -18.29 3.88 -42.29
CA THR A 247 -17.92 3.75 -40.87
C THR A 247 -19.12 3.67 -39.94
N ARG A 248 -20.24 4.33 -40.27
CA ARG A 248 -21.47 4.26 -39.47
C ARG A 248 -22.18 2.91 -39.56
N ALA A 249 -22.01 2.22 -40.68
CA ALA A 249 -22.64 0.92 -40.90
C ALA A 249 -21.77 -0.24 -40.39
N SER A 250 -20.44 -0.03 -40.29
CA SER A 250 -19.48 -0.98 -39.75
C SER A 250 -19.53 -1.07 -38.23
N LYS A 251 -19.07 -2.21 -37.69
CA LYS A 251 -18.95 -2.46 -36.25
C LYS A 251 -17.49 -2.36 -35.81
N PHE A 252 -17.25 -1.56 -34.78
CA PHE A 252 -15.95 -1.44 -34.13
C PHE A 252 -16.03 -1.97 -32.70
N GLN A 253 -14.96 -2.61 -32.27
CA GLN A 253 -14.76 -3.07 -30.90
C GLN A 253 -13.51 -2.39 -30.31
N PRO A 254 -13.51 -1.98 -29.03
CA PRO A 254 -12.29 -1.52 -28.39
C PRO A 254 -11.28 -2.68 -28.28
N PHE A 255 -10.04 -2.36 -28.60
CA PHE A 255 -8.88 -3.24 -28.60
C PHE A 255 -7.73 -2.60 -27.83
N GLN A 256 -7.03 -3.42 -27.07
CA GLN A 256 -5.86 -3.00 -26.32
C GLN A 256 -4.80 -4.10 -26.32
N GLU A 257 -3.55 -3.72 -26.56
CA GLU A 257 -2.41 -4.63 -26.49
C GLU A 257 -1.69 -4.43 -25.15
N VAL A 258 -1.48 -5.53 -24.43
CA VAL A 258 -0.78 -5.55 -23.15
C VAL A 258 0.40 -6.52 -23.23
N LYS A 259 1.57 -6.10 -22.77
CA LYS A 259 2.74 -6.97 -22.63
C LYS A 259 2.92 -7.35 -21.17
N ILE A 260 3.02 -8.65 -20.94
CA ILE A 260 3.18 -9.23 -19.61
C ILE A 260 4.55 -9.84 -19.51
N GLN A 261 5.20 -9.60 -18.38
CA GLN A 261 6.49 -10.15 -18.03
C GLN A 261 6.34 -11.20 -16.92
N GLU A 262 7.20 -12.21 -16.95
CA GLU A 262 7.32 -13.19 -15.86
C GLU A 262 7.66 -12.51 -14.53
N MET A 263 7.09 -13.04 -13.44
CA MET A 263 7.46 -12.61 -12.10
C MET A 263 8.87 -13.09 -11.76
N ALA A 264 9.69 -12.22 -11.16
CA ALA A 264 11.10 -12.51 -10.88
C ALA A 264 11.32 -13.78 -10.03
N GLU A 265 10.41 -14.10 -9.11
CA GLU A 265 10.46 -15.30 -8.27
C GLU A 265 10.37 -16.61 -9.07
N GLN A 266 9.74 -16.57 -10.24
CA GLN A 266 9.54 -17.74 -11.11
C GLN A 266 10.70 -17.94 -12.10
N VAL A 267 11.61 -16.97 -12.18
CA VAL A 267 12.72 -17.00 -13.15
C VAL A 267 13.87 -17.84 -12.58
N PRO A 268 14.27 -18.95 -13.23
CA PRO A 268 15.44 -19.71 -12.83
C PRO A 268 16.71 -18.86 -12.97
N ILE A 269 17.64 -19.06 -12.05
CA ILE A 269 18.92 -18.35 -11.96
C ILE A 269 19.65 -18.44 -13.30
N GLY A 270 20.07 -17.29 -13.84
CA GLY A 270 20.85 -17.19 -15.07
C GLY A 270 20.04 -16.99 -16.36
N HIS A 271 18.70 -16.96 -16.32
CA HIS A 271 17.88 -16.64 -17.48
C HIS A 271 17.22 -15.26 -17.37
N ILE A 272 17.02 -14.63 -18.53
CA ILE A 272 16.22 -13.41 -18.63
C ILE A 272 14.71 -13.72 -18.58
N PRO A 273 13.89 -12.87 -17.94
CA PRO A 273 12.44 -13.00 -17.93
C PRO A 273 11.88 -12.88 -19.34
N ARG A 274 10.94 -13.76 -19.71
CA ARG A 274 10.24 -13.68 -21.00
C ARG A 274 9.04 -12.76 -20.94
N MET A 275 8.63 -12.28 -22.11
CA MET A 275 7.45 -11.46 -22.30
C MET A 275 6.44 -12.19 -23.19
N LEU A 276 5.16 -12.02 -22.88
CA LEU A 276 4.03 -12.51 -23.66
C LEU A 276 3.13 -11.33 -24.04
N THR A 277 2.66 -11.31 -25.28
CA THR A 277 1.69 -10.33 -25.75
C THR A 277 0.28 -10.83 -25.50
N VAL A 278 -0.53 -10.00 -24.88
CA VAL A 278 -1.94 -10.24 -24.57
C VAL A 278 -2.79 -9.24 -25.33
N MET A 279 -3.84 -9.73 -25.99
CA MET A 279 -4.83 -8.92 -26.68
C MET A 279 -6.10 -8.89 -25.84
N CYS A 280 -6.51 -7.69 -25.43
CA CYS A 280 -7.74 -7.47 -24.69
C CYS A 280 -8.78 -6.85 -25.63
N HIS A 281 -9.96 -7.47 -25.67
CA HIS A 281 -11.10 -7.05 -26.50
C HIS A 281 -12.27 -6.61 -25.61
N GLY A 282 -13.12 -5.72 -26.14
CA GLY A 282 -14.39 -5.36 -25.52
C GLY A 282 -14.23 -4.65 -24.17
N ALA A 283 -15.04 -5.05 -23.18
CA ALA A 283 -15.08 -4.43 -21.86
C ALA A 283 -13.84 -4.71 -20.99
N LEU A 284 -12.94 -5.61 -21.40
CA LEU A 284 -11.71 -5.92 -20.65
C LEU A 284 -10.64 -4.82 -20.79
N VAL A 285 -10.83 -3.92 -21.74
CA VAL A 285 -9.94 -2.80 -22.01
C VAL A 285 -9.92 -1.81 -20.83
N ARG A 286 -8.77 -1.17 -20.58
CA ARG A 286 -8.49 -0.27 -19.43
C ARG A 286 -8.60 -0.90 -18.04
N LYS A 287 -8.84 -2.20 -17.92
CA LYS A 287 -8.79 -2.87 -16.62
C LYS A 287 -7.34 -2.96 -16.11
N ILE A 288 -6.35 -3.14 -16.98
CA ILE A 288 -4.94 -3.39 -16.58
C ILE A 288 -4.13 -2.10 -16.58
N ASN A 289 -3.40 -1.83 -15.49
CA ASN A 289 -2.40 -0.77 -15.44
C ASN A 289 -0.97 -1.35 -15.49
N PRO A 290 0.01 -0.57 -16.00
CA PRO A 290 1.41 -0.97 -15.93
C PRO A 290 1.89 -1.09 -14.47
N GLY A 291 2.68 -2.13 -14.19
CA GLY A 291 3.21 -2.46 -12.86
C GLY A 291 2.33 -3.40 -12.04
N ASP A 292 1.09 -3.64 -12.45
CA ASP A 292 0.18 -4.51 -11.73
C ASP A 292 0.51 -5.98 -11.95
N THR A 293 0.46 -6.76 -10.86
CA THR A 293 0.51 -8.22 -10.93
C THR A 293 -0.88 -8.74 -11.24
N VAL A 294 -1.04 -9.30 -12.43
CA VAL A 294 -2.32 -9.74 -12.98
C VAL A 294 -2.27 -11.22 -13.34
N ASP A 295 -3.38 -11.89 -13.08
CA ASP A 295 -3.66 -13.24 -13.55
C ASP A 295 -4.67 -13.10 -14.69
N ILE A 296 -4.22 -13.41 -15.91
CA ILE A 296 -5.04 -13.32 -17.11
C ILE A 296 -5.40 -14.74 -17.55
N ALA A 297 -6.69 -15.01 -17.57
CA ALA A 297 -7.27 -16.17 -18.22
C ALA A 297 -7.50 -15.83 -19.69
N GLY A 298 -6.96 -16.64 -20.59
CA GLY A 298 -7.11 -16.38 -22.01
C GLY A 298 -6.83 -17.61 -22.86
N ILE A 299 -7.14 -17.48 -24.14
CA ILE A 299 -6.94 -18.53 -25.14
C ILE A 299 -5.60 -18.29 -25.80
N PHE A 300 -4.71 -19.29 -25.80
CA PHE A 300 -3.39 -19.15 -26.40
C PHE A 300 -3.44 -19.49 -27.89
N LEU A 301 -3.17 -18.51 -28.75
CA LEU A 301 -3.33 -18.63 -30.20
C LEU A 301 -2.07 -18.15 -30.96
N PRO A 302 -1.72 -18.81 -32.09
CA PRO A 302 -0.70 -18.31 -32.98
C PRO A 302 -1.29 -17.29 -33.97
N THR A 303 -0.56 -16.22 -34.27
CA THR A 303 -0.80 -15.38 -35.45
C THR A 303 0.17 -15.73 -36.56
N PRO A 304 -0.31 -16.11 -37.76
CA PRO A 304 0.57 -16.28 -38.91
C PRO A 304 1.07 -14.91 -39.40
N TYR A 305 2.33 -14.86 -39.81
CA TYR A 305 2.87 -13.70 -40.51
C TYR A 305 2.35 -13.67 -41.96
N THR A 306 1.83 -12.53 -42.41
CA THR A 306 1.40 -12.33 -43.79
C THR A 306 2.43 -11.52 -44.60
N GLY A 307 2.52 -11.75 -45.91
CA GLY A 307 3.34 -10.94 -46.84
C GLY A 307 4.84 -11.27 -46.84
N PHE A 308 5.71 -10.29 -47.14
CA PHE A 308 7.17 -10.49 -47.23
C PHE A 308 7.82 -10.99 -45.93
N LYS A 309 7.21 -10.72 -44.77
CA LYS A 309 7.64 -11.27 -43.48
C LYS A 309 7.43 -12.79 -43.41
N ALA A 310 6.44 -13.36 -44.10
CA ALA A 310 6.18 -14.80 -44.14
C ALA A 310 7.33 -15.57 -44.81
N ILE A 311 7.91 -15.01 -45.88
CA ILE A 311 9.03 -15.62 -46.61
C ILE A 311 10.28 -15.72 -45.71
N ARG A 312 10.50 -14.71 -44.85
CA ARG A 312 11.65 -14.66 -43.93
C ARG A 312 11.43 -15.46 -42.65
N ALA A 313 10.19 -15.53 -42.18
CA ALA A 313 9.81 -16.23 -40.95
C ALA A 313 9.57 -17.73 -41.15
N GLY A 314 9.34 -18.20 -42.39
CA GLY A 314 9.04 -19.62 -42.63
C GLY A 314 7.77 -20.05 -41.87
N LEU A 315 7.88 -21.14 -41.10
CA LEU A 315 6.80 -21.66 -40.22
C LEU A 315 6.80 -21.05 -38.80
N LEU A 316 7.67 -20.08 -38.52
CA LEU A 316 7.70 -19.41 -37.21
C LEU A 316 6.44 -18.53 -37.08
N THR A 317 5.58 -18.87 -36.14
CA THR A 317 4.39 -18.08 -35.79
C THR A 317 4.63 -17.34 -34.49
N ASP A 318 4.34 -16.04 -34.48
CA ASP A 318 4.20 -15.31 -33.22
C ASP A 318 2.98 -15.84 -32.47
N THR A 319 3.07 -15.81 -31.14
CA THR A 319 1.99 -16.27 -30.27
C THR A 319 1.48 -15.11 -29.43
N TYR A 320 0.18 -15.13 -29.16
CA TYR A 320 -0.47 -14.17 -28.29
C TYR A 320 -1.52 -14.88 -27.44
N LEU A 321 -1.88 -14.22 -26.35
CA LEU A 321 -2.98 -14.66 -25.48
C LEU A 321 -4.18 -13.75 -25.74
N GLU A 322 -5.31 -14.32 -26.14
CA GLU A 322 -6.59 -13.62 -26.25
C GLU A 322 -7.25 -13.61 -24.87
N ALA A 323 -7.30 -12.45 -24.20
CA ALA A 323 -7.79 -12.34 -22.83
C ALA A 323 -9.32 -12.56 -22.78
N GLN A 324 -9.74 -13.44 -21.87
CA GLN A 324 -11.14 -13.73 -21.57
C GLN A 324 -11.52 -13.18 -20.19
N TYR A 325 -10.62 -13.29 -19.22
CA TYR A 325 -10.86 -12.77 -17.88
C TYR A 325 -9.58 -12.27 -17.25
N VAL A 326 -9.65 -11.12 -16.56
CA VAL A 326 -8.50 -10.50 -15.90
C VAL A 326 -8.80 -10.40 -14.41
N THR A 327 -7.92 -10.98 -13.60
CA THR A 327 -7.93 -10.83 -12.15
C THR A 327 -6.71 -10.08 -11.68
N GLN A 328 -6.92 -9.04 -10.88
CA GLN A 328 -5.85 -8.23 -10.31
C GLN A 328 -5.63 -8.64 -8.86
N HIS A 329 -4.39 -9.04 -8.53
CA HIS A 329 -4.02 -9.40 -7.16
C HIS A 329 -3.70 -8.17 -6.31
N LYS A 330 -3.16 -7.13 -6.93
CA LYS A 330 -2.85 -5.84 -6.30
C LYS A 330 -4.00 -4.87 -6.51
N LYS A 331 -5.11 -5.12 -5.82
CA LYS A 331 -6.18 -4.14 -5.76
C LYS A 331 -5.71 -2.90 -4.98
N ALA A 332 -6.17 -1.73 -5.37
CA ALA A 332 -6.04 -0.55 -4.52
C ALA A 332 -6.66 -0.86 -3.14
N TYR A 333 -6.17 -0.21 -2.08
CA TYR A 333 -6.67 -0.44 -0.72
C TYR A 333 -8.21 -0.29 -0.62
N GLU A 334 -8.80 0.50 -1.51
CA GLU A 334 -10.24 0.78 -1.61
C GLU A 334 -11.06 -0.40 -2.18
N ASP A 335 -10.45 -1.27 -3.00
CA ASP A 335 -11.12 -2.38 -3.71
C ASP A 335 -10.88 -3.75 -3.06
N LEU A 336 -10.18 -3.79 -1.93
CA LEU A 336 -9.90 -5.03 -1.21
C LEU A 336 -11.19 -5.53 -0.51
N ALA A 337 -11.94 -6.39 -1.20
CA ALA A 337 -13.10 -7.08 -0.62
C ALA A 337 -12.67 -7.86 0.64
N MET A 338 -13.30 -7.54 1.76
CA MET A 338 -12.94 -8.09 3.07
C MET A 338 -13.50 -9.50 3.24
N ASP A 339 -12.68 -10.40 3.76
CA ASP A 339 -13.15 -11.69 4.25
C ASP A 339 -13.80 -11.52 5.63
N ASN A 340 -15.09 -11.83 5.73
CA ASN A 340 -15.84 -11.80 6.99
C ASN A 340 -15.24 -12.69 8.10
N ARG A 341 -14.41 -13.67 7.74
CA ARG A 341 -13.68 -14.53 8.70
C ARG A 341 -12.51 -13.80 9.35
N VAL A 342 -11.74 -13.04 8.56
CA VAL A 342 -10.58 -12.30 9.06
C VAL A 342 -11.05 -11.13 9.93
N PHE A 343 -12.11 -10.46 9.51
CA PHE A 343 -12.74 -9.39 10.28
C PHE A 343 -13.10 -9.83 11.71
N LYS A 344 -13.73 -11.01 11.86
CA LYS A 344 -14.07 -11.56 13.18
C LYS A 344 -12.85 -11.85 14.06
N ARG A 345 -11.75 -12.34 13.47
CA ARG A 345 -10.49 -12.53 14.21
C ARG A 345 -9.90 -11.20 14.66
N ILE A 346 -9.86 -10.21 13.79
CA ILE A 346 -9.34 -8.87 14.10
C ILE A 346 -10.14 -8.23 15.25
N ASP A 347 -11.46 -8.30 15.19
CA ASP A 347 -12.33 -7.69 16.20
C ASP A 347 -12.20 -8.35 17.58
N GLN A 348 -11.94 -9.66 17.63
CA GLN A 348 -11.59 -10.34 18.89
C GLN A 348 -10.34 -9.76 19.54
N TYR A 349 -9.29 -9.50 18.75
CA TYR A 349 -8.06 -8.89 19.27
C TYR A 349 -8.24 -7.41 19.62
N ARG A 350 -9.23 -6.73 19.06
CA ARG A 350 -9.57 -5.34 19.42
C ARG A 350 -10.00 -5.23 20.88
N ILE A 351 -10.75 -6.21 21.37
CA ILE A 351 -11.23 -6.25 22.76
C ILE A 351 -10.04 -6.37 23.74
N SER A 352 -8.93 -6.99 23.32
CA SER A 352 -7.74 -7.15 24.17
C SER A 352 -6.94 -5.84 24.40
N GLY A 353 -7.22 -4.76 23.67
CA GLY A 353 -6.64 -3.43 23.89
C GLY A 353 -5.17 -3.25 23.44
N HIS A 354 -4.43 -4.32 23.16
CA HIS A 354 -3.00 -4.27 22.79
C HIS A 354 -2.70 -4.43 21.29
N ILE A 355 -3.63 -4.06 20.41
CA ILE A 355 -3.45 -4.20 18.94
C ILE A 355 -2.19 -3.49 18.44
N TYR A 356 -1.91 -2.28 18.92
CA TYR A 356 -0.81 -1.46 18.42
C TYR A 356 0.55 -2.15 18.58
N GLU A 357 0.76 -2.82 19.72
CA GLU A 357 1.99 -3.54 20.01
C GLU A 357 2.05 -4.88 19.27
N TYR A 358 0.94 -5.62 19.17
CA TYR A 358 0.90 -6.85 18.39
C TYR A 358 1.13 -6.61 16.90
N LEU A 359 0.55 -5.55 16.32
CA LEU A 359 0.79 -5.17 14.93
C LEU A 359 2.25 -4.73 14.72
N ALA A 360 2.82 -3.96 15.65
CA ALA A 360 4.22 -3.54 15.57
C ALA A 360 5.17 -4.75 15.65
N ASN A 361 4.90 -5.71 16.54
CA ASN A 361 5.69 -6.95 16.66
C ASN A 361 5.51 -7.88 15.45
N SER A 362 4.35 -7.83 14.80
CA SER A 362 4.07 -8.61 13.59
C SER A 362 4.81 -8.08 12.35
N ILE A 363 5.28 -6.84 12.37
CA ILE A 363 6.13 -6.30 11.30
C ILE A 363 7.55 -6.82 11.47
N ALA A 364 8.03 -7.54 10.45
CA ALA A 364 9.37 -8.13 10.40
C ALA A 364 9.76 -8.88 11.70
N PRO A 365 9.04 -9.97 12.05
CA PRO A 365 9.32 -10.72 13.27
C PRO A 365 10.68 -11.44 13.22
N GLU A 366 11.28 -11.57 12.03
CA GLU A 366 12.63 -12.11 11.84
C GLU A 366 13.73 -11.24 12.46
N ILE A 367 13.47 -9.94 12.65
CA ILE A 367 14.43 -8.99 13.22
C ILE A 367 14.05 -8.74 14.68
N TYR A 368 14.97 -9.05 15.59
CA TYR A 368 14.82 -8.77 17.01
C TYR A 368 15.12 -7.29 17.31
N GLY A 369 14.36 -6.70 18.22
CA GLY A 369 14.55 -5.31 18.68
C GLY A 369 13.87 -4.24 17.82
N HIS A 370 14.31 -3.00 18.02
CA HIS A 370 13.83 -1.78 17.34
C HIS A 370 12.30 -1.63 17.27
N LEU A 371 11.62 -1.82 18.41
CA LEU A 371 10.16 -1.69 18.50
C LEU A 371 9.66 -0.31 18.05
N ASP A 372 10.37 0.76 18.42
CA ASP A 372 9.99 2.12 18.03
C ASP A 372 10.09 2.36 16.52
N VAL A 373 11.10 1.76 15.86
CA VAL A 373 11.23 1.82 14.41
C VAL A 373 10.08 1.05 13.75
N LYS A 374 9.75 -0.15 14.24
CA LYS A 374 8.62 -0.94 13.71
C LYS A 374 7.28 -0.22 13.89
N LYS A 375 7.07 0.43 15.02
CA LYS A 375 5.90 1.29 15.28
C LYS A 375 5.80 2.44 14.28
N ALA A 376 6.90 3.13 14.01
CA ALA A 376 6.90 4.21 13.02
C ALA A 376 6.64 3.70 11.59
N LEU A 377 7.18 2.52 11.24
CA LEU A 377 6.91 1.85 9.96
C LEU A 377 5.44 1.41 9.84
N LEU A 378 4.79 1.04 10.94
CA LEU A 378 3.34 0.78 10.95
C LEU A 378 2.56 2.06 10.63
N LEU A 379 2.93 3.20 11.21
CA LEU A 379 2.30 4.49 10.93
C LEU A 379 2.50 4.92 9.48
N LEU A 380 3.67 4.62 8.90
CA LEU A 380 3.94 4.83 7.48
C LEU A 380 2.99 4.03 6.58
N LEU A 381 2.70 2.76 6.92
CA LEU A 381 1.79 1.92 6.14
C LEU A 381 0.35 2.43 6.12
N VAL A 382 -0.10 3.02 7.22
CA VAL A 382 -1.46 3.59 7.36
C VAL A 382 -1.55 4.95 6.68
N GLY A 383 -0.51 5.78 6.83
CA GLY A 383 -0.46 7.14 6.31
C GLY A 383 -1.39 8.11 7.05
N GLY A 384 -1.20 9.41 6.84
CA GLY A 384 -2.08 10.45 7.36
C GLY A 384 -3.24 10.80 6.41
N VAL A 385 -4.03 11.80 6.80
CA VAL A 385 -5.17 12.28 5.99
C VAL A 385 -4.72 13.40 5.06
N THR A 386 -4.97 13.26 3.76
CA THR A 386 -4.80 14.35 2.80
C THR A 386 -5.96 15.35 2.95
N LYS A 387 -5.64 16.64 3.03
CA LYS A 387 -6.65 17.70 3.11
C LYS A 387 -6.59 18.57 1.85
N GLU A 388 -7.74 18.78 1.25
CA GLU A 388 -7.93 19.75 0.18
C GLU A 388 -8.60 20.97 0.81
N MET A 389 -7.88 22.08 0.90
CA MET A 389 -8.50 23.34 1.31
C MET A 389 -9.37 23.86 0.16
N GLY A 390 -10.48 24.52 0.47
CA GLY A 390 -11.38 25.10 -0.54
C GLY A 390 -10.72 26.12 -1.48
N ASP A 391 -9.51 26.56 -1.16
CA ASP A 391 -8.66 27.45 -1.98
C ASP A 391 -7.77 26.69 -3.00
N GLY A 392 -8.03 25.40 -3.22
CA GLY A 392 -7.27 24.57 -4.17
C GLY A 392 -5.88 24.14 -3.69
N MET A 393 -5.42 24.62 -2.53
CA MET A 393 -4.17 24.19 -1.93
C MET A 393 -4.35 22.81 -1.27
N ARG A 394 -3.57 21.81 -1.72
CA ARG A 394 -3.59 20.44 -1.20
C ARG A 394 -2.48 20.25 -0.18
N ILE A 395 -2.82 19.83 1.03
CA ILE A 395 -1.85 19.50 2.07
C ILE A 395 -1.61 17.99 2.05
N ARG A 396 -0.35 17.61 1.86
CA ARG A 396 0.08 16.21 1.88
C ARG A 396 -0.22 15.57 3.24
N GLY A 397 -0.81 14.37 3.20
CA GLY A 397 -1.06 13.51 4.36
C GLY A 397 -0.03 12.39 4.53
N ASP A 398 0.80 12.15 3.50
CA ASP A 398 1.79 11.08 3.50
C ASP A 398 2.96 11.38 4.44
N ILE A 399 3.45 10.32 5.10
CA ILE A 399 4.53 10.37 6.08
C ILE A 399 5.82 9.94 5.37
N ASN A 400 6.92 10.66 5.61
CA ASN A 400 8.22 10.30 5.07
C ASN A 400 9.18 9.97 6.22
N ILE A 401 9.81 8.79 6.15
CA ILE A 401 10.73 8.30 7.18
C ILE A 401 12.09 8.04 6.56
N CYS A 402 13.16 8.42 7.27
CA CYS A 402 14.53 8.05 6.91
C CYS A 402 15.18 7.23 8.02
N LEU A 403 15.76 6.09 7.65
CA LEU A 403 16.56 5.21 8.50
C LEU A 403 18.05 5.43 8.23
N MET A 404 18.77 5.91 9.22
CA MET A 404 20.21 6.18 9.22
C MET A 404 20.93 5.23 10.18
N GLY A 405 22.22 4.98 9.98
CA GLY A 405 22.95 4.04 10.84
C GLY A 405 24.01 3.23 10.13
N ASP A 406 24.67 2.35 10.87
CA ASP A 406 25.80 1.57 10.37
C ASP A 406 25.35 0.38 9.47
N PRO A 407 26.22 -0.10 8.56
CA PRO A 407 25.98 -1.32 7.79
C PRO A 407 26.05 -2.52 8.75
N GLY A 408 24.90 -3.15 9.01
CA GLY A 408 24.79 -4.26 9.96
C GLY A 408 23.41 -4.33 10.63
N VAL A 409 22.72 -3.20 10.75
CA VAL A 409 21.45 -3.08 11.48
C VAL A 409 20.21 -3.51 10.68
N ALA A 410 20.35 -4.48 9.76
CA ALA A 410 19.28 -5.08 8.97
C ALA A 410 18.32 -4.10 8.23
N LYS A 411 18.71 -2.83 7.99
CA LYS A 411 17.82 -1.81 7.39
C LYS A 411 17.23 -2.23 6.05
N SER A 412 18.08 -2.70 5.12
CA SER A 412 17.61 -3.13 3.80
C SER A 412 16.60 -4.29 3.89
N GLN A 413 16.67 -5.12 4.95
CA GLN A 413 15.70 -6.17 5.20
C GLN A 413 14.36 -5.60 5.66
N LEU A 414 14.36 -4.56 6.51
CA LEU A 414 13.13 -3.83 6.88
C LEU A 414 12.47 -3.21 5.63
N LEU A 415 13.25 -2.57 4.76
CA LEU A 415 12.72 -1.99 3.51
C LEU A 415 12.09 -3.06 2.61
N LYS A 416 12.77 -4.19 2.39
CA LYS A 416 12.25 -5.31 1.59
C LYS A 416 11.00 -5.94 2.20
N TYR A 417 10.92 -6.01 3.52
CA TYR A 417 9.73 -6.53 4.19
C TYR A 417 8.54 -5.60 3.97
N ILE A 418 8.73 -4.28 4.10
CA ILE A 418 7.67 -3.28 3.88
C ILE A 418 7.17 -3.29 2.44
N THR A 419 8.05 -3.42 1.45
CA THR A 419 7.60 -3.52 0.05
C THR A 419 6.80 -4.79 -0.23
N LYS A 420 7.02 -5.88 0.52
CA LYS A 420 6.22 -7.11 0.45
C LYS A 420 4.87 -6.98 1.17
N VAL A 421 4.81 -6.20 2.25
CA VAL A 421 3.56 -5.94 2.97
C VAL A 421 2.69 -4.95 2.21
N ALA A 422 3.26 -3.86 1.69
CA ALA A 422 2.51 -2.85 0.94
C ALA A 422 2.05 -3.37 -0.44
N PRO A 423 0.78 -3.22 -0.83
CA PRO A 423 0.26 -3.70 -2.12
C PRO A 423 0.88 -2.96 -3.31
N ARG A 424 1.25 -1.68 -3.12
CA ARG A 424 1.94 -0.82 -4.09
C ARG A 424 3.32 -0.39 -3.58
N GLY A 425 4.07 -1.35 -3.03
CA GLY A 425 5.45 -1.14 -2.60
C GLY A 425 6.43 -1.32 -3.76
N VAL A 426 7.27 -0.31 -4.02
CA VAL A 426 8.38 -0.41 -5.00
C VAL A 426 9.70 -0.28 -4.26
N TYR A 427 10.64 -1.18 -4.55
CA TYR A 427 12.00 -1.14 -4.00
C TYR A 427 12.97 -0.64 -5.06
N THR A 428 13.73 0.39 -4.75
CA THR A 428 14.81 0.92 -5.58
C THR A 428 16.07 1.15 -4.75
N THR A 429 17.22 1.14 -5.42
CA THR A 429 18.51 1.57 -4.87
C THR A 429 18.88 2.89 -5.52
N GLY A 430 19.46 3.81 -4.76
CA GLY A 430 19.90 5.12 -5.22
C GLY A 430 20.91 5.09 -6.37
N ARG A 431 21.67 3.99 -6.54
CA ARG A 431 22.55 3.79 -7.70
C ARG A 431 21.94 2.97 -8.83
N GLY A 432 21.06 2.03 -8.52
CA GLY A 432 20.48 1.14 -9.52
C GLY A 432 19.31 1.76 -10.30
N SER A 433 18.79 2.90 -9.86
CA SER A 433 17.73 3.64 -10.54
C SER A 433 18.22 5.05 -10.83
N SER A 434 18.58 5.33 -12.09
CA SER A 434 18.87 6.70 -12.53
C SER A 434 17.60 7.55 -12.51
N GLY A 435 17.74 8.89 -12.58
CA GLY A 435 16.61 9.81 -12.61
C GLY A 435 15.52 9.48 -13.63
N VAL A 436 15.84 8.83 -14.75
CA VAL A 436 14.85 8.34 -15.74
C VAL A 436 14.06 7.13 -15.20
N GLY A 437 14.72 6.22 -14.48
CA GLY A 437 14.09 5.08 -13.82
C GLY A 437 13.29 5.47 -12.57
N LEU A 438 13.63 6.57 -11.90
CA LEU A 438 12.86 7.11 -10.78
C LEU A 438 11.64 7.93 -11.24
N THR A 439 11.79 8.78 -12.26
CA THR A 439 10.74 9.73 -12.72
C THR A 439 9.83 9.14 -13.79
N ALA A 440 10.06 9.44 -15.07
CA ALA A 440 9.45 8.78 -16.20
C ALA A 440 10.37 8.90 -17.42
N ALA A 441 10.25 7.95 -18.33
CA ALA A 441 10.96 7.89 -19.60
C ALA A 441 10.00 8.18 -20.76
N VAL A 442 10.48 8.88 -21.79
CA VAL A 442 9.76 8.98 -23.07
C VAL A 442 10.29 7.87 -23.97
N MET A 443 9.42 6.97 -24.42
CA MET A 443 9.76 5.90 -25.37
C MET A 443 8.88 5.97 -26.61
N ARG A 444 9.35 5.41 -27.73
CA ARG A 444 8.56 5.29 -28.96
C ARG A 444 7.84 3.95 -28.98
N ASP A 445 6.52 3.96 -29.17
CA ASP A 445 5.75 2.72 -29.38
C ASP A 445 6.12 2.12 -30.76
N PRO A 446 6.61 0.88 -30.84
CA PRO A 446 6.98 0.25 -32.12
C PRO A 446 5.81 0.04 -33.09
N VAL A 447 4.55 0.16 -32.64
CA VAL A 447 3.37 -0.02 -33.51
C VAL A 447 2.89 1.30 -34.10
N THR A 448 2.86 2.38 -33.32
CA THR A 448 2.31 3.68 -33.74
C THR A 448 3.37 4.74 -34.03
N ASP A 449 4.64 4.48 -33.68
CA ASP A 449 5.73 5.47 -33.66
C ASP A 449 5.44 6.72 -32.79
N GLU A 450 4.40 6.67 -31.95
CA GLU A 450 4.05 7.74 -31.02
C GLU A 450 4.99 7.72 -29.81
N MET A 451 5.30 8.90 -29.28
CA MET A 451 6.09 9.03 -28.06
C MET A 451 5.19 8.87 -26.85
N VAL A 452 5.31 7.73 -26.18
CA VAL A 452 4.59 7.37 -24.96
C VAL A 452 5.46 7.61 -23.73
N LEU A 453 4.84 7.99 -22.62
CA LEU A 453 5.49 8.16 -21.32
C LEU A 453 5.41 6.85 -20.53
N GLU A 454 6.55 6.25 -20.22
CA GLU A 454 6.64 5.14 -19.26
C GLU A 454 6.98 5.70 -17.87
N GLY A 455 6.08 5.49 -16.91
CA GLY A 455 6.31 5.88 -15.51
C GLY A 455 7.48 5.13 -14.89
N GLY A 456 8.34 5.86 -14.19
CA GLY A 456 9.40 5.31 -13.35
C GLY A 456 8.86 4.83 -12.00
N ALA A 457 9.78 4.41 -11.12
CA ALA A 457 9.45 3.81 -9.83
C ALA A 457 8.53 4.67 -8.94
N LEU A 458 8.71 6.00 -8.93
CA LEU A 458 7.89 6.91 -8.12
C LEU A 458 6.48 7.05 -8.68
N VAL A 459 6.32 7.05 -10.00
CA VAL A 459 5.00 7.13 -10.66
C VAL A 459 4.25 5.81 -10.48
N LEU A 460 4.95 4.67 -10.60
CA LEU A 460 4.35 3.35 -10.36
C LEU A 460 3.93 3.16 -8.90
N ALA A 461 4.66 3.76 -7.95
CA ALA A 461 4.37 3.69 -6.53
C ALA A 461 3.23 4.63 -6.06
N ASP A 462 2.49 5.31 -6.95
CA ASP A 462 1.40 6.22 -6.59
C ASP A 462 0.39 5.59 -5.61
N ASN A 463 -0.02 6.36 -4.60
CA ASN A 463 -0.80 5.97 -3.40
C ASN A 463 -0.21 4.81 -2.58
N GLY A 464 1.07 4.51 -2.79
CA GLY A 464 1.83 3.44 -2.14
C GLY A 464 3.10 3.96 -1.45
N ILE A 465 4.09 3.08 -1.34
CA ILE A 465 5.34 3.35 -0.64
C ILE A 465 6.51 3.10 -1.59
N CYS A 466 7.36 4.10 -1.75
CA CYS A 466 8.63 3.97 -2.45
C CYS A 466 9.73 3.77 -1.41
N CYS A 467 10.36 2.60 -1.43
CA CYS A 467 11.50 2.27 -0.57
C CYS A 467 12.79 2.49 -1.35
N ILE A 468 13.61 3.43 -0.89
CA ILE A 468 14.88 3.81 -1.52
C ILE A 468 16.01 3.42 -0.57
N ASP A 469 16.85 2.48 -0.98
CA ASP A 469 18.10 2.13 -0.28
C ASP A 469 19.28 2.94 -0.83
N GLU A 470 20.32 3.11 -0.01
CA GLU A 470 21.53 3.89 -0.34
C GLU A 470 21.22 5.32 -0.83
N PHE A 471 20.32 6.00 -0.12
CA PHE A 471 19.87 7.36 -0.44
C PHE A 471 21.02 8.38 -0.50
N ASP A 472 22.11 8.15 0.24
CA ASP A 472 23.32 8.99 0.22
C ASP A 472 24.09 8.91 -1.10
N LYS A 473 23.93 7.82 -1.87
CA LYS A 473 24.67 7.56 -3.12
C LYS A 473 23.96 8.03 -4.38
N MET A 474 22.82 8.71 -4.25
CA MET A 474 22.09 9.27 -5.38
C MET A 474 22.76 10.51 -5.96
N ASP A 475 22.65 10.65 -7.28
CA ASP A 475 23.12 11.81 -8.03
C ASP A 475 22.25 13.05 -7.75
N ASP A 476 22.82 14.25 -7.97
CA ASP A 476 22.12 15.50 -7.68
C ASP A 476 20.88 15.73 -8.56
N SER A 477 20.81 15.16 -9.76
CA SER A 477 19.60 15.18 -10.61
C SER A 477 18.43 14.43 -9.98
N ASP A 478 18.71 13.39 -9.23
CA ASP A 478 17.69 12.51 -8.65
C ASP A 478 17.17 13.13 -7.35
N ARG A 479 18.04 13.88 -6.66
CA ARG A 479 17.68 14.70 -5.50
C ARG A 479 16.67 15.79 -5.84
N THR A 480 16.79 16.46 -7.01
CA THR A 480 15.82 17.48 -7.41
C THR A 480 14.43 16.89 -7.69
N ALA A 481 14.37 15.74 -8.36
CA ALA A 481 13.12 15.01 -8.57
C ALA A 481 12.45 14.61 -7.25
N ILE A 482 13.24 14.16 -6.27
CA ILE A 482 12.71 13.81 -4.94
C ILE A 482 12.25 15.05 -4.17
N HIS A 483 12.90 16.21 -4.33
CA HIS A 483 12.40 17.46 -3.74
C HIS A 483 11.00 17.82 -4.25
N GLU A 484 10.78 17.65 -5.54
CA GLU A 484 9.48 17.91 -6.17
C GLU A 484 8.41 16.96 -5.64
N VAL A 485 8.69 15.66 -5.61
CA VAL A 485 7.77 14.63 -5.11
C VAL A 485 7.43 14.84 -3.63
N MET A 486 8.42 15.12 -2.79
CA MET A 486 8.16 15.34 -1.36
C MET A 486 7.32 16.59 -1.12
N GLU A 487 7.53 17.68 -1.87
CA GLU A 487 6.83 18.94 -1.61
C GLU A 487 5.43 18.96 -2.26
N GLN A 488 5.33 18.61 -3.54
CA GLN A 488 4.13 18.80 -4.36
C GLN A 488 3.38 17.49 -4.64
N GLN A 489 4.01 16.34 -4.40
CA GLN A 489 3.47 15.01 -4.76
C GLN A 489 3.17 14.87 -6.27
N THR A 490 3.93 15.59 -7.08
CA THR A 490 3.86 15.60 -8.54
C THR A 490 5.28 15.58 -9.12
N ILE A 491 5.40 15.07 -10.35
CA ILE A 491 6.62 15.06 -11.13
C ILE A 491 6.33 15.78 -12.44
N SER A 492 7.03 16.88 -12.70
CA SER A 492 6.95 17.61 -13.96
C SER A 492 8.02 17.12 -14.93
N ILE A 493 7.59 16.72 -16.12
CA ILE A 493 8.50 16.26 -17.18
C ILE A 493 8.29 17.12 -18.41
N SER A 494 9.36 17.78 -18.82
CA SER A 494 9.44 18.58 -20.04
C SER A 494 10.54 18.00 -20.93
N LYS A 495 10.24 16.90 -21.62
CA LYS A 495 11.18 16.18 -22.49
C LYS A 495 10.54 15.89 -23.85
N ALA A 496 11.33 16.00 -24.91
CA ALA A 496 10.95 15.63 -26.27
C ALA A 496 9.63 16.27 -26.79
N GLY A 497 9.34 17.51 -26.37
CA GLY A 497 8.14 18.25 -26.79
C GLY A 497 6.88 17.95 -25.97
N ILE A 498 6.97 17.07 -24.96
CA ILE A 498 5.88 16.75 -24.04
C ILE A 498 6.20 17.43 -22.71
N SER A 499 5.34 18.38 -22.30
CA SER A 499 5.35 19.02 -20.99
C SER A 499 4.12 18.55 -20.21
N THR A 500 4.29 17.49 -19.43
CA THR A 500 3.20 16.88 -18.65
C THR A 500 3.62 16.74 -17.19
N THR A 501 2.67 16.97 -16.29
CA THR A 501 2.82 16.68 -14.87
C THR A 501 2.16 15.34 -14.57
N LEU A 502 2.92 14.43 -13.94
CA LEU A 502 2.44 13.15 -13.44
C LEU A 502 2.24 13.26 -11.93
N ASN A 503 1.18 12.65 -11.42
CA ASN A 503 0.95 12.58 -9.98
C ASN A 503 1.81 11.46 -9.38
N ALA A 504 2.43 11.73 -8.24
CA ALA A 504 3.26 10.79 -7.49
C ALA A 504 3.01 10.95 -5.98
N ARG A 505 1.78 10.62 -5.54
CA ARG A 505 1.34 10.63 -4.14
C ARG A 505 1.91 9.42 -3.44
N THR A 506 3.20 9.50 -3.13
CA THR A 506 3.94 8.37 -2.57
C THR A 506 4.52 8.74 -1.22
N SER A 507 4.48 7.78 -0.29
CA SER A 507 5.25 7.88 0.95
C SER A 507 6.65 7.37 0.69
N ILE A 508 7.67 8.12 1.11
CA ILE A 508 9.07 7.76 0.91
C ILE A 508 9.63 7.14 2.19
N LEU A 509 10.16 5.92 2.05
CA LEU A 509 11.02 5.30 3.04
C LEU A 509 12.45 5.27 2.52
N ALA A 510 13.33 6.06 3.13
CA ALA A 510 14.73 6.14 2.74
C ALA A 510 15.61 5.39 3.73
N ALA A 511 16.60 4.65 3.25
CA ALA A 511 17.73 4.19 4.05
C ALA A 511 19.01 4.90 3.60
N ALA A 512 19.75 5.44 4.56
CA ALA A 512 21.02 6.11 4.33
C ALA A 512 22.10 5.53 5.25
N ASN A 513 23.33 5.53 4.76
CA ASN A 513 24.51 5.14 5.52
C ASN A 513 25.39 6.36 5.80
N PRO A 514 26.09 6.42 6.95
CA PRO A 514 27.04 7.48 7.23
C PRO A 514 28.23 7.42 6.25
N LEU A 515 28.84 8.57 5.97
CA LEU A 515 29.85 8.69 4.90
C LEU A 515 31.07 7.77 5.10
N TYR A 516 31.50 7.57 6.35
CA TYR A 516 32.63 6.72 6.71
C TYR A 516 32.25 5.27 7.04
N GLY A 517 31.00 4.87 6.77
CA GLY A 517 30.47 3.55 7.08
C GLY A 517 30.17 3.34 8.57
N ARG A 518 30.86 4.04 9.49
CA ARG A 518 30.48 4.11 10.90
C ARG A 518 30.17 5.53 11.33
N TYR A 519 29.22 5.67 12.25
CA TYR A 519 28.90 6.96 12.83
C TYR A 519 30.01 7.45 13.76
N ASN A 520 30.61 8.61 13.45
CA ASN A 520 31.60 9.26 14.31
C ASN A 520 30.91 10.28 15.25
N PRO A 521 30.83 10.04 16.57
CA PRO A 521 30.13 10.93 17.50
C PRO A 521 30.85 12.27 17.73
N ARG A 522 32.10 12.40 17.27
CA ARG A 522 32.90 13.63 17.39
C ARG A 522 32.60 14.66 16.30
N ILE A 523 32.01 14.24 15.18
CA ILE A 523 31.67 15.10 14.05
C ILE A 523 30.21 15.50 14.19
N SER A 524 29.85 16.67 13.64
CA SER A 524 28.46 17.08 13.63
C SER A 524 27.60 16.07 12.84
N PRO A 525 26.36 15.76 13.29
CA PRO A 525 25.47 14.82 12.61
C PRO A 525 25.23 15.17 11.13
N VAL A 526 25.16 16.48 10.80
CA VAL A 526 24.91 16.98 9.43
C VAL A 526 26.09 16.74 8.50
N GLU A 527 27.33 16.86 8.97
CA GLU A 527 28.51 16.56 8.14
C GLU A 527 28.69 15.05 7.96
N ASN A 528 28.28 14.27 8.96
CA ASN A 528 28.37 12.81 8.91
C ASN A 528 27.38 12.19 7.90
N ILE A 529 26.24 12.86 7.70
CA ILE A 529 25.17 12.46 6.80
C ILE A 529 25.19 13.45 5.63
N ASN A 530 25.85 13.09 4.52
CA ASN A 530 26.05 13.93 3.31
C ASN A 530 24.73 14.28 2.57
N LEU A 531 23.79 14.89 3.28
CA LEU A 531 22.47 15.30 2.84
C LEU A 531 22.25 16.76 3.25
N PRO A 532 21.79 17.62 2.33
CA PRO A 532 21.49 19.00 2.66
C PRO A 532 20.37 19.10 3.70
N ALA A 533 20.47 20.05 4.63
CA ALA A 533 19.45 20.29 5.66
C ALA A 533 18.05 20.58 5.08
N ALA A 534 17.99 21.10 3.85
CA ALA A 534 16.74 21.28 3.10
C ALA A 534 15.97 19.97 2.89
N LEU A 535 16.66 18.85 2.63
CA LEU A 535 16.06 17.52 2.53
C LEU A 535 15.62 16.99 3.88
N LEU A 536 16.47 17.10 4.89
CA LEU A 536 16.18 16.62 6.24
C LEU A 536 14.93 17.27 6.81
N SER A 537 14.67 18.54 6.49
CA SER A 537 13.45 19.24 6.90
C SER A 537 12.16 18.71 6.28
N ARG A 538 12.23 17.92 5.19
CA ARG A 538 11.07 17.34 4.50
C ARG A 538 10.71 15.93 4.98
N PHE A 539 11.62 15.27 5.70
CA PHE A 539 11.32 14.04 6.41
C PHE A 539 10.61 14.36 7.72
N ASP A 540 9.57 13.58 8.03
CA ASP A 540 8.79 13.81 9.24
C ASP A 540 9.45 13.12 10.45
N VAL A 541 10.10 11.96 10.23
CA VAL A 541 10.87 11.23 11.26
C VAL A 541 12.23 10.78 10.72
N LEU A 542 13.28 11.00 11.51
CA LEU A 542 14.64 10.56 11.25
C LEU A 542 15.06 9.59 12.36
N PHE A 543 15.28 8.33 12.02
CA PHE A 543 15.84 7.35 12.95
C PHE A 543 17.31 7.16 12.69
N LEU A 544 18.12 7.31 13.72
CA LEU A 544 19.53 7.00 13.68
C LEU A 544 19.77 5.76 14.52
N ILE A 545 20.06 4.65 13.86
CA ILE A 545 20.30 3.34 14.47
C ILE A 545 21.82 3.16 14.58
N LEU A 546 22.33 3.32 15.80
CA LEU A 546 23.74 3.05 16.11
C LEU A 546 23.89 1.62 16.63
N ASP A 547 24.90 0.93 16.14
CA ASP A 547 25.27 -0.37 16.66
C ASP A 547 26.24 -0.20 17.84
N THR A 548 25.70 -0.10 19.06
CA THR A 548 26.51 -0.05 20.27
C THR A 548 26.78 -1.47 20.77
N PRO A 549 28.06 -1.92 20.84
CA PRO A 549 28.39 -3.28 21.23
C PRO A 549 27.98 -3.51 22.69
N SER A 550 27.03 -4.41 22.91
CA SER A 550 26.48 -4.69 24.24
C SER A 550 26.23 -6.19 24.40
N ARG A 551 26.89 -6.79 25.39
CA ARG A 551 26.95 -8.25 25.57
C ARG A 551 25.56 -8.90 25.66
N ASP A 552 24.61 -8.26 26.33
CA ASP A 552 23.29 -8.81 26.56
C ASP A 552 22.41 -8.75 25.31
N ASN A 553 22.40 -7.62 24.60
CA ASN A 553 21.65 -7.47 23.35
C ASN A 553 22.21 -8.37 22.26
N ASP A 554 23.55 -8.49 22.18
CA ASP A 554 24.22 -9.37 21.22
C ASP A 554 23.88 -10.84 21.49
N ALA A 555 23.83 -11.24 22.77
CA ALA A 555 23.44 -12.60 23.15
C ALA A 555 21.97 -12.89 22.81
N MET A 556 21.05 -11.94 23.04
CA MET A 556 19.65 -12.08 22.66
C MET A 556 19.45 -12.13 21.14
N LEU A 557 20.14 -11.25 20.41
CA LEU A 557 20.14 -11.23 18.94
C LEU A 557 20.67 -12.54 18.37
N ALA A 558 21.80 -13.04 18.88
CA ALA A 558 22.38 -14.31 18.45
C ALA A 558 21.44 -15.50 18.70
N ARG A 559 20.78 -15.55 19.87
CA ARG A 559 19.76 -16.58 20.17
C ARG A 559 18.59 -16.48 19.20
N HIS A 560 18.12 -15.28 18.91
CA HIS A 560 17.02 -15.06 17.97
C HIS A 560 17.38 -15.53 16.55
N VAL A 561 18.53 -15.10 16.04
CA VAL A 561 19.00 -15.45 14.69
C VAL A 561 19.21 -16.96 14.56
N THR A 562 19.86 -17.60 15.55
CA THR A 562 20.05 -19.06 15.53
C THR A 562 18.73 -19.80 15.56
N TYR A 563 17.76 -19.35 16.36
CA TYR A 563 16.42 -19.95 16.41
C TYR A 563 15.69 -19.83 15.07
N VAL A 564 15.69 -18.65 14.45
CA VAL A 564 15.06 -18.42 13.14
C VAL A 564 15.63 -19.37 12.09
N HIS A 565 16.95 -19.58 12.08
CA HIS A 565 17.59 -20.51 11.14
C HIS A 565 17.35 -21.99 11.47
N MET A 566 17.18 -22.36 12.75
CA MET A 566 16.88 -23.74 13.16
C MET A 566 15.45 -24.16 12.81
N ASN A 567 14.49 -23.25 13.04
CA ASN A 567 13.06 -23.58 12.99
C ASN A 567 12.36 -23.02 11.74
N ASN A 568 13.04 -22.18 10.93
CA ASN A 568 12.47 -21.41 9.82
C ASN A 568 11.22 -20.60 10.23
N ARG A 569 11.12 -20.28 11.52
CA ARG A 569 10.04 -19.53 12.14
C ARG A 569 10.64 -18.71 13.27
N HIS A 570 10.13 -17.50 13.47
CA HIS A 570 10.50 -16.69 14.63
C HIS A 570 10.07 -17.39 15.92
N PRO A 571 10.75 -17.13 17.06
CA PRO A 571 10.29 -17.65 18.34
C PRO A 571 8.87 -17.15 18.63
N ASP A 572 8.06 -18.03 19.18
CA ASP A 572 6.75 -17.66 19.73
C ASP A 572 7.02 -16.90 21.04
N ASN A 573 7.34 -15.60 20.94
CA ASN A 573 7.10 -14.70 22.07
C ASN A 573 5.58 -14.66 22.32
N ASP A 574 5.13 -14.38 23.55
CA ASP A 574 3.72 -14.38 24.02
C ASP A 574 2.72 -13.53 23.18
N GLY A 575 3.13 -12.92 22.07
CA GLY A 575 2.28 -12.19 21.14
C GLY A 575 1.83 -13.02 19.94
N VAL A 576 0.54 -12.92 19.61
CA VAL A 576 0.00 -13.43 18.35
C VAL A 576 0.61 -12.64 17.19
N VAL A 577 1.31 -13.33 16.29
CA VAL A 577 1.84 -12.73 15.07
C VAL A 577 0.80 -12.82 13.96
N PHE A 578 0.43 -11.66 13.41
CA PHE A 578 -0.48 -11.56 12.28
C PHE A 578 0.25 -11.88 10.97
N THR A 579 -0.46 -12.55 10.07
CA THR A 579 0.05 -12.75 8.72
C THR A 579 0.08 -11.43 7.95
N PRO A 580 1.01 -11.24 6.99
CA PRO A 580 1.04 -10.02 6.17
C PRO A 580 -0.29 -9.72 5.46
N HIS A 581 -1.07 -10.75 5.10
CA HIS A 581 -2.39 -10.57 4.49
C HIS A 581 -3.41 -9.98 5.46
N GLU A 582 -3.45 -10.45 6.71
CA GLU A 582 -4.31 -9.89 7.76
C GLU A 582 -3.89 -8.45 8.09
N VAL A 583 -2.59 -8.16 8.18
CA VAL A 583 -2.06 -6.80 8.41
C VAL A 583 -2.49 -5.86 7.28
N ARG A 584 -2.41 -6.28 6.02
CA ARG A 584 -2.90 -5.49 4.87
C ARG A 584 -4.39 -5.19 4.96
N GLN A 585 -5.21 -6.19 5.28
CA GLN A 585 -6.66 -6.00 5.42
C GLN A 585 -6.98 -5.02 6.56
N TYR A 586 -6.27 -5.13 7.69
CA TYR A 586 -6.40 -4.19 8.80
C TYR A 586 -6.07 -2.76 8.38
N ILE A 587 -4.94 -2.57 7.70
CA ILE A 587 -4.49 -1.24 7.24
C ILE A 587 -5.46 -0.68 6.19
N ALA A 588 -5.99 -1.50 5.28
CA ALA A 588 -6.99 -1.08 4.30
C ALA A 588 -8.23 -0.52 4.99
N GLN A 589 -8.71 -1.18 6.05
CA GLN A 589 -9.82 -0.70 6.85
C GLN A 589 -9.48 0.59 7.61
N ALA A 590 -8.28 0.66 8.20
CA ALA A 590 -7.83 1.85 8.93
C ALA A 590 -7.75 3.06 8.00
N ARG A 591 -7.43 2.82 6.72
CA ARG A 591 -7.38 3.87 5.70
C ARG A 591 -8.75 4.46 5.33
N LEU A 592 -9.86 3.77 5.57
CA LEU A 592 -11.20 4.32 5.28
C LEU A 592 -11.58 5.47 6.22
N TYR A 593 -11.11 5.41 7.47
CA TYR A 593 -11.40 6.44 8.46
C TYR A 593 -10.56 7.71 8.23
N ARG A 594 -11.22 8.87 8.38
CA ARG A 594 -10.61 10.20 8.22
C ARG A 594 -10.79 11.02 9.51
N PRO A 595 -9.86 10.92 10.48
CA PRO A 595 -10.02 11.60 11.76
C PRO A 595 -9.89 13.14 11.65
N ILE A 596 -10.68 13.84 12.45
CA ILE A 596 -10.62 15.27 12.67
C ILE A 596 -9.82 15.60 13.95
N VAL A 597 -9.15 16.75 13.94
CA VAL A 597 -8.36 17.21 15.09
C VAL A 597 -9.24 18.16 15.90
N PRO A 598 -9.58 17.84 17.16
CA PRO A 598 -10.36 18.72 18.01
C PRO A 598 -9.53 19.93 18.49
N THR A 599 -10.21 21.04 18.82
CA THR A 599 -9.57 22.29 19.24
C THR A 599 -8.78 22.15 20.55
N THR A 600 -9.23 21.30 21.47
CA THR A 600 -8.54 21.01 22.74
C THR A 600 -7.13 20.44 22.54
N VAL A 601 -6.96 19.57 21.54
CA VAL A 601 -5.66 18.98 21.19
C VAL A 601 -4.78 20.01 20.48
N SER A 602 -5.36 20.93 19.71
CA SER A 602 -4.58 21.95 18.99
C SER A 602 -3.79 22.86 19.93
N GLU A 603 -4.38 23.30 21.05
CA GLU A 603 -3.68 24.11 22.05
C GLU A 603 -2.54 23.35 22.72
N TYR A 604 -2.76 22.06 22.99
CA TYR A 604 -1.76 21.18 23.58
C TYR A 604 -0.57 20.98 22.62
N MET A 605 -0.84 20.75 21.33
CA MET A 605 0.20 20.61 20.31
C MET A 605 1.05 21.88 20.17
N VAL A 606 0.44 23.07 20.25
CA VAL A 606 1.18 24.34 20.22
C VAL A 606 2.12 24.45 21.42
N LYS A 607 1.64 24.12 22.62
CA LYS A 607 2.48 24.10 23.84
C LYS A 607 3.64 23.09 23.71
N ALA A 608 3.38 21.89 23.21
CA ALA A 608 4.40 20.87 22.99
C ALA A 608 5.46 21.33 21.98
N TYR A 609 5.05 22.00 20.89
CA TYR A 609 5.98 22.56 19.90
C TYR A 609 6.86 23.68 20.48
N VAL A 610 6.28 24.59 21.28
CA VAL A 610 7.06 25.63 21.97
C VAL A 610 8.09 25.00 22.89
N ARG A 611 7.71 23.98 23.67
CA ARG A 611 8.63 23.24 24.54
C ARG A 611 9.77 22.58 23.76
N MET A 612 9.48 21.93 22.62
CA MET A 612 10.52 21.36 21.75
C MET A 612 11.48 22.42 21.22
N ARG A 613 10.97 23.61 20.88
CA ARG A 613 11.78 24.71 20.36
C ARG A 613 12.66 25.33 21.44
N GLU A 614 12.15 25.46 22.67
CA GLU A 614 12.94 25.88 23.82
C GLU A 614 14.05 24.89 24.16
N GLN A 615 13.75 23.58 24.12
CA GLN A 615 14.74 22.53 24.32
C GLN A 615 15.86 22.63 23.28
N GLN A 616 15.51 22.86 22.01
CA GLN A 616 16.50 23.05 20.96
C GLN A 616 17.42 24.25 21.22
N LEU A 617 16.87 25.39 21.70
CA LEU A 617 17.69 26.56 22.03
C LEU A 617 18.70 26.26 23.14
N ARG A 618 18.32 25.40 24.11
CA ARG A 618 19.23 24.93 25.15
C ARG A 618 20.31 23.99 24.58
N ASP A 619 19.93 23.10 23.68
CA ASP A 619 20.85 22.15 23.04
C ASP A 619 21.86 22.85 22.12
N GLU A 620 21.44 23.93 21.46
CA GLU A 620 22.30 24.77 20.63
C GLU A 620 23.38 25.46 21.47
N LYS A 621 23.03 25.97 22.66
CA LYS A 621 24.01 26.50 23.63
C LYS A 621 25.02 25.44 24.07
N ASN A 622 24.58 24.18 24.15
CA ASN A 622 25.41 23.03 24.51
C ASN A 622 26.18 22.43 23.31
N LYS A 623 26.25 23.11 22.15
CA LYS A 623 26.91 22.66 20.91
C LYS A 623 26.41 21.33 20.34
N LYS A 624 25.21 20.88 20.74
CA LYS A 624 24.57 19.65 20.25
C LYS A 624 23.63 20.01 19.10
N GLN A 625 24.17 20.25 17.89
CA GLN A 625 23.35 20.55 16.70
C GLN A 625 22.85 19.26 16.05
N PHE A 626 21.68 18.76 16.46
CA PHE A 626 21.09 17.56 15.84
C PHE A 626 20.11 17.89 14.72
N THR A 627 19.17 18.82 14.91
CA THR A 627 18.18 19.20 13.88
C THR A 627 17.61 20.59 14.13
N HIS A 628 17.23 21.29 13.06
CA HIS A 628 16.44 22.52 13.16
C HIS A 628 14.95 22.15 13.33
N THR A 629 14.34 22.46 14.48
CA THR A 629 12.88 22.35 14.63
C THR A 629 12.22 23.42 13.77
N SER A 630 11.58 22.95 12.70
CA SER A 630 10.84 23.81 11.77
C SER A 630 9.33 23.58 11.95
N PRO A 631 8.47 24.48 11.47
CA PRO A 631 7.02 24.25 11.47
C PRO A 631 6.60 22.96 10.75
N ARG A 632 7.43 22.41 9.84
CA ARG A 632 7.20 21.10 9.21
C ARG A 632 7.19 19.96 10.22
N THR A 633 7.97 20.06 11.30
CA THR A 633 7.98 19.04 12.37
C THR A 633 6.64 18.99 13.12
N LEU A 634 5.99 20.14 13.33
CA LEU A 634 4.63 20.20 13.88
C LEU A 634 3.61 19.54 12.95
N LEU A 635 3.73 19.77 11.64
CA LEU A 635 2.90 19.08 10.65
C LEU A 635 3.16 17.56 10.64
N GLY A 636 4.41 17.13 10.84
CA GLY A 636 4.78 15.73 11.01
C GLY A 636 4.12 15.09 12.23
N ILE A 637 4.17 15.74 13.39
CA ILE A 637 3.46 15.29 14.62
C ILE A 637 1.97 15.12 14.34
N LEU A 638 1.36 16.10 13.68
CA LEU A 638 -0.06 16.06 13.34
C LEU A 638 -0.42 14.88 12.43
N ARG A 639 0.42 14.57 11.43
CA ARG A 639 0.22 13.39 10.57
C ARG A 639 0.36 12.08 11.33
N LEU A 640 1.36 11.96 12.21
CA LEU A 640 1.56 10.77 13.05
C LEU A 640 0.38 10.55 14.00
N ALA A 641 -0.10 11.61 14.65
CA ALA A 641 -1.26 11.54 15.54
C ALA A 641 -2.54 11.15 14.78
N GLN A 642 -2.75 11.67 13.56
CA GLN A 642 -3.85 11.23 12.69
C GLN A 642 -3.72 9.77 12.26
N ALA A 643 -2.51 9.30 11.95
CA ALA A 643 -2.27 7.89 11.59
C ALA A 643 -2.55 6.96 12.79
N LEU A 644 -2.20 7.36 14.01
CA LEU A 644 -2.54 6.65 15.24
C LEU A 644 -4.06 6.58 15.46
N ALA A 645 -4.78 7.68 15.27
CA ALA A 645 -6.24 7.69 15.36
C ALA A 645 -6.90 6.76 14.32
N ARG A 646 -6.36 6.70 13.09
CA ARG A 646 -6.81 5.73 12.06
C ARG A 646 -6.62 4.28 12.48
N LEU A 647 -5.50 3.96 13.14
CA LEU A 647 -5.25 2.62 13.68
C LEU A 647 -6.27 2.21 14.76
N ARG A 648 -6.81 3.17 15.52
CA ARG A 648 -7.85 2.93 16.53
C ARG A 648 -9.28 2.89 15.96
N PHE A 649 -9.44 3.18 14.65
CA PHE A 649 -10.73 3.38 14.00
C PHE A 649 -11.58 4.47 14.66
N SER A 650 -10.94 5.53 15.19
CA SER A 650 -11.64 6.69 15.76
C SER A 650 -11.68 7.84 14.77
N GLU A 651 -12.79 8.59 14.77
CA GLU A 651 -12.93 9.81 13.97
C GLU A 651 -12.31 11.03 14.64
N GLU A 652 -11.90 10.93 15.90
CA GLU A 652 -11.26 12.02 16.64
C GLU A 652 -9.87 11.62 17.13
N VAL A 653 -8.94 12.59 17.11
CA VAL A 653 -7.59 12.47 17.66
C VAL A 653 -7.62 12.79 19.16
N LEU A 654 -7.05 11.91 20.00
CA LEU A 654 -6.93 12.11 21.44
C LEU A 654 -5.56 12.71 21.83
N GLN A 655 -5.44 13.19 23.06
CA GLN A 655 -4.17 13.67 23.62
C GLN A 655 -3.13 12.55 23.69
N ASP A 656 -3.54 11.33 24.06
CA ASP A 656 -2.68 10.15 24.13
C ASP A 656 -2.03 9.81 22.77
N ASP A 657 -2.74 10.03 21.65
CA ASP A 657 -2.18 9.82 20.31
C ASP A 657 -1.06 10.82 20.01
N VAL A 658 -1.21 12.07 20.48
CA VAL A 658 -0.18 13.10 20.35
C VAL A 658 1.01 12.78 21.24
N ASP A 659 0.78 12.29 22.46
CA ASP A 659 1.86 11.92 23.38
C ASP A 659 2.68 10.73 22.85
N GLU A 660 2.06 9.70 22.29
CA GLU A 660 2.80 8.62 21.65
C GLU A 660 3.54 9.11 20.38
N ALA A 661 2.97 10.02 19.60
CA ALA A 661 3.67 10.64 18.47
C ALA A 661 4.90 11.46 18.92
N LEU A 662 4.77 12.21 20.03
CA LEU A 662 5.88 12.95 20.64
C LEU A 662 6.96 12.00 21.17
N ARG A 663 6.55 10.89 21.81
CA ARG A 663 7.46 9.84 22.27
C ARG A 663 8.28 9.24 21.13
N ILE A 664 7.66 8.96 19.98
CA ILE A 664 8.37 8.42 18.80
C ILE A 664 9.43 9.42 18.30
N ILE A 665 9.12 10.71 18.27
CA ILE A 665 10.06 11.76 17.86
C ILE A 665 11.18 11.95 18.89
N GLU A 666 10.86 11.84 20.18
CA GLU A 666 11.86 11.94 21.25
C GLU A 666 12.83 10.76 21.21
N ALA A 667 12.33 9.53 21.04
CA ALA A 667 13.14 8.33 20.86
C ALA A 667 14.08 8.46 19.64
N SER A 668 13.62 9.13 18.59
CA SER A 668 14.43 9.42 17.40
C SER A 668 15.61 10.37 17.68
N LYS A 669 15.49 11.26 18.68
CA LYS A 669 16.56 12.18 19.14
C LYS A 669 17.46 11.55 20.20
N GLU A 670 16.88 10.79 21.13
CA GLU A 670 17.59 10.20 22.26
C GLU A 670 18.61 9.13 21.84
N SER A 671 18.39 8.48 20.69
CA SER A 671 19.30 7.50 20.10
C SER A 671 20.76 8.00 19.93
N LEU A 672 21.01 9.31 20.00
CA LEU A 672 22.36 9.90 20.03
C LEU A 672 22.95 10.12 21.42
N TYR A 673 22.13 10.33 22.44
CA TYR A 673 22.57 10.84 23.75
C TYR A 673 22.85 9.75 24.78
N GLN A 674 22.55 8.49 24.48
CA GLN A 674 22.72 7.33 25.39
C GLN A 674 24.17 7.04 25.83
N SER A 675 25.17 7.78 25.36
CA SER A 675 26.55 7.66 25.83
C SER A 675 26.96 8.66 26.93
N GLN A 676 26.06 9.52 27.42
CA GLN A 676 26.40 10.48 28.50
C GLN A 676 25.47 10.50 29.72
N ASP A 677 24.24 9.97 29.64
CA ASP A 677 23.36 9.89 30.82
C ASP A 677 23.65 8.67 31.74
N GLY A 678 24.80 8.02 31.51
CA GLY A 678 25.43 7.09 32.46
C GLY A 678 25.99 7.76 33.72
N ILE A 679 25.74 9.05 33.95
CA ILE A 679 25.70 9.57 35.32
C ILE A 679 24.28 9.32 35.79
N GLY A 680 24.02 8.08 36.21
CA GLY A 680 22.88 7.79 37.04
C GLY A 680 22.82 8.88 38.10
N ARG A 681 21.75 9.68 38.12
CA ARG A 681 21.32 10.23 39.39
C ARG A 681 21.04 9.01 40.23
N ASP A 682 22.04 8.56 40.99
CA ASP A 682 21.87 7.47 41.93
C ASP A 682 20.68 7.86 42.78
N MET A 683 19.55 7.18 42.54
CA MET A 683 18.31 7.37 43.28
C MET A 683 18.42 6.67 44.63
N SER A 684 19.64 6.54 45.16
CA SER A 684 19.84 6.16 46.54
C SER A 684 19.17 7.20 47.43
N PRO A 685 18.41 6.78 48.46
CA PRO A 685 17.87 7.69 49.45
C PRO A 685 18.96 8.60 50.05
N THR A 686 20.21 8.13 50.15
CA THR A 686 21.35 8.90 50.67
C THR A 686 21.75 10.06 49.74
N SER A 687 21.82 9.85 48.43
CA SER A 687 22.10 10.91 47.43
C SER A 687 20.99 11.96 47.34
N ARG A 688 19.71 11.58 47.52
CA ARG A 688 18.60 12.56 47.59
C ARG A 688 18.67 13.40 48.86
N ILE A 689 18.99 12.75 49.98
CA ILE A 689 19.22 13.41 51.26
C ILE A 689 20.37 14.42 51.14
N TYR A 690 21.49 14.04 50.52
CA TYR A 690 22.62 14.95 50.30
C TYR A 690 22.25 16.17 49.45
N ASN A 691 21.62 15.98 48.30
CA ASN A 691 21.16 17.10 47.46
C ASN A 691 20.18 18.02 48.20
N MET A 692 19.38 17.45 49.11
CA MET A 692 18.47 18.22 49.95
C MET A 692 19.21 19.06 50.99
N VAL A 693 20.17 18.47 51.70
CA VAL A 693 20.98 19.21 52.69
C VAL A 693 21.82 20.28 52.01
N ARG A 694 22.37 20.00 50.82
CA ARG A 694 23.05 21.00 50.00
C ARG A 694 22.14 22.17 49.61
N ALA A 695 20.91 21.89 49.16
CA ALA A 695 19.93 22.95 48.88
C ALA A 695 19.55 23.74 50.14
N LEU A 696 19.50 23.08 51.31
CA LEU A 696 19.24 23.75 52.59
C LEU A 696 20.42 24.63 53.04
N ALA A 697 21.66 24.19 52.80
CA ALA A 697 22.87 25.00 53.01
C ALA A 697 22.88 26.24 52.12
N GLU A 698 22.64 26.08 50.82
CA GLU A 698 22.59 27.18 49.84
C GLU A 698 21.45 28.17 50.15
N SER A 699 20.31 27.69 50.68
CA SER A 699 19.19 28.55 51.06
C SER A 699 19.40 29.33 52.37
N GLY A 700 20.42 29.00 53.17
CA GLY A 700 20.73 29.65 54.45
C GLY A 700 19.71 29.44 55.58
N GLN A 701 18.65 28.66 55.36
CA GLN A 701 17.50 28.55 56.28
C GLN A 701 17.76 27.71 57.55
N CYS A 702 18.95 27.12 57.69
CA CYS A 702 19.28 26.18 58.77
C CYS A 702 20.59 26.53 59.50
N ARG A 703 21.01 27.82 59.48
CA ARG A 703 22.13 28.30 60.30
C ARG A 703 21.84 28.16 61.81
N PRO A 704 22.88 27.89 62.64
CA PRO A 704 22.74 27.88 64.09
C PRO A 704 22.42 29.28 64.63
N ASP A 705 21.59 29.38 65.67
CA ASP A 705 21.10 30.66 66.21
C ASP A 705 22.20 31.50 66.91
N ASP A 706 23.41 30.95 67.09
CA ASP A 706 24.55 31.58 67.78
C ASP A 706 25.67 32.09 66.84
N SER A 707 25.46 32.15 65.52
CA SER A 707 26.48 32.69 64.61
C SER A 707 26.39 34.21 64.54
N ASN A 708 27.44 34.90 65.02
CA ASN A 708 27.66 36.32 64.76
C ASN A 708 27.68 36.57 63.23
N ASP A 709 27.02 37.64 62.78
CA ASP A 709 26.79 37.99 61.36
C ASP A 709 28.06 38.33 60.53
N ASP A 710 29.26 38.16 61.09
CA ASP A 710 30.54 38.60 60.51
C ASP A 710 31.50 37.44 60.14
N ALA A 711 31.01 36.22 59.90
CA ALA A 711 31.85 35.12 59.42
C ALA A 711 31.94 35.11 57.89
N GLU A 712 33.17 35.33 57.38
CA GLU A 712 33.57 35.19 55.97
C GLU A 712 33.07 33.86 55.36
N ASP A 713 32.77 33.89 54.04
CA ASP A 713 32.12 32.88 53.19
C ASP A 713 32.82 31.50 53.07
N GLY A 714 33.48 31.00 54.12
CA GLY A 714 34.23 29.74 54.12
C GLY A 714 33.51 28.54 54.71
N ASP A 715 32.78 28.70 55.82
CA ASP A 715 32.31 27.57 56.63
C ASP A 715 30.77 27.48 56.67
N MET A 716 30.19 26.58 55.87
CA MET A 716 28.75 26.30 55.89
C MET A 716 28.39 25.41 57.09
N GLU A 717 28.07 26.03 58.22
CA GLU A 717 27.54 25.33 59.40
C GLU A 717 26.01 25.20 59.37
N LEU A 718 25.52 23.99 59.64
CA LEU A 718 24.09 23.67 59.75
C LEU A 718 23.76 23.09 61.13
N SER A 719 22.60 23.47 61.67
CA SER A 719 22.07 22.82 62.88
C SER A 719 21.50 21.44 62.52
N MET A 720 22.08 20.39 63.10
CA MET A 720 21.70 18.98 62.86
C MET A 720 20.20 18.75 63.10
N ARG A 721 19.65 19.26 64.20
CA ARG A 721 18.23 19.12 64.55
C ARG A 721 17.25 19.73 63.53
N LYS A 722 17.54 20.95 63.03
CA LYS A 722 16.68 21.64 62.04
C LYS A 722 16.66 20.89 60.70
N VAL A 723 17.81 20.31 60.33
CA VAL A 723 17.95 19.47 59.13
C VAL A 723 17.17 18.16 59.28
N GLU A 724 17.27 17.49 60.43
CA GLU A 724 16.55 16.25 60.73
C GLU A 724 15.03 16.42 60.62
N GLU A 725 14.46 17.45 61.25
CA GLU A 725 13.02 17.72 61.24
C GLU A 725 12.48 17.97 59.81
N ARG A 726 13.26 18.66 58.96
CA ARG A 726 12.90 18.93 57.56
C ARG A 726 12.97 17.68 56.67
N ILE A 727 13.92 16.79 56.94
CA ILE A 727 14.10 15.55 56.18
C ILE A 727 12.98 14.56 56.51
N ILE A 728 12.58 14.49 57.78
CA ILE A 728 11.41 13.74 58.23
C ILE A 728 10.13 14.32 57.60
N ALA A 729 9.98 15.64 57.56
CA ALA A 729 8.83 16.30 56.93
C ALA A 729 8.67 15.99 55.44
N LYS A 730 9.76 15.62 54.75
CA LYS A 730 9.76 15.21 53.33
C LYS A 730 9.60 13.70 53.12
N GLY A 731 9.43 12.92 54.19
CA GLY A 731 9.08 11.49 54.11
C GLY A 731 10.24 10.51 54.17
N PHE A 732 11.45 10.96 54.57
CA PHE A 732 12.57 10.04 54.82
C PHE A 732 12.57 9.53 56.27
N THR A 733 13.05 8.30 56.47
CA THR A 733 13.17 7.72 57.81
C THR A 733 14.41 8.23 58.53
N ARG A 734 14.38 8.21 59.87
CA ARG A 734 15.53 8.59 60.71
C ARG A 734 16.75 7.72 60.43
N ASP A 735 16.56 6.43 60.13
CA ASP A 735 17.63 5.49 59.81
C ASP A 735 18.30 5.81 58.47
N GLN A 736 17.52 6.17 57.44
CA GLN A 736 18.07 6.60 56.15
C GLN A 736 18.88 7.90 56.28
N TRP A 737 18.43 8.81 57.15
CA TRP A 737 19.18 10.02 57.47
C TRP A 737 20.49 9.71 58.20
N GLN A 738 20.46 8.87 59.24
CA GLN A 738 21.66 8.48 59.98
C GLN A 738 22.66 7.74 59.09
N ASN A 739 22.18 6.84 58.24
CA ASN A 739 23.02 6.15 57.25
C ASN A 739 23.63 7.12 56.25
N ALA A 740 22.88 8.11 55.76
CA ALA A 740 23.42 9.15 54.89
C ALA A 740 24.48 10.00 55.61
N VAL A 741 24.24 10.39 56.86
CA VAL A 741 25.24 11.14 57.65
C VAL A 741 26.51 10.33 57.79
N LEU A 742 26.42 9.05 58.18
CA LEU A 742 27.57 8.14 58.32
C LEU A 742 28.33 7.97 57.00
N GLU A 743 27.63 7.64 55.92
CA GLU A 743 28.23 7.44 54.59
C GLU A 743 28.96 8.69 54.11
N TYR A 744 28.36 9.87 54.24
CA TYR A 744 28.99 11.13 53.82
C TYR A 744 30.03 11.67 54.81
N THR A 745 30.01 11.25 56.08
CA THR A 745 31.14 11.48 57.00
C THR A 745 32.34 10.58 56.68
N GLU A 746 32.11 9.33 56.26
CA GLU A 746 33.18 8.44 55.79
C GLU A 746 33.81 8.93 54.48
N LEU A 747 33.04 9.65 53.66
CA LEU A 747 33.50 10.27 52.41
C LEU A 747 34.10 11.67 52.60
N ASP A 748 34.28 12.14 53.84
CA ASP A 748 34.83 13.47 54.19
C ASP A 748 34.12 14.66 53.52
N VAL A 749 32.82 14.53 53.20
CA VAL A 749 32.04 15.62 52.58
C VAL A 749 31.51 16.59 53.63
N TRP A 750 31.14 16.07 54.80
CA TRP A 750 30.77 16.87 55.97
C TRP A 750 31.34 16.25 57.26
N GLN A 751 31.51 17.08 58.28
CA GLN A 751 31.96 16.65 59.61
C GLN A 751 30.93 17.05 60.66
N THR A 752 30.64 16.16 61.60
CA THR A 752 29.79 16.47 62.75
C THR A 752 30.61 17.16 63.83
N ALA A 753 30.38 18.46 64.05
CA ALA A 753 31.01 19.24 65.11
C ALA A 753 30.11 19.30 66.37
N GLY A 754 30.73 19.39 67.55
CA GLY A 754 30.03 19.58 68.83
C GLY A 754 29.12 18.42 69.24
N ASN A 755 29.69 17.22 69.50
CA ASN A 755 28.96 16.04 69.98
C ASN A 755 27.70 15.67 69.15
N GLY A 756 27.74 15.88 67.84
CA GLY A 756 26.62 15.55 66.93
C GLY A 756 25.53 16.61 66.84
N THR A 757 25.79 17.85 67.27
CA THR A 757 24.79 18.95 67.24
C THR A 757 24.90 19.84 66.01
N ARG A 758 26.09 19.93 65.38
CA ARG A 758 26.35 20.76 64.19
C ARG A 758 26.93 19.91 63.07
N LEU A 759 26.56 20.26 61.84
CA LEU A 759 27.05 19.63 60.62
C LEU A 759 27.80 20.70 59.81
N VAL A 760 29.08 20.48 59.54
CA VAL A 760 29.96 21.41 58.84
C VAL A 760 30.37 20.80 57.51
N PHE A 761 30.17 21.50 56.40
CA PHE A 761 30.70 21.05 55.11
C PHE A 761 32.21 21.27 55.06
N ILE A 762 32.95 20.23 54.68
CA ILE A 762 34.39 20.36 54.45
C ILE A 762 34.55 20.94 53.03
N ALA A 763 34.91 22.22 52.95
CA ALA A 763 35.23 22.85 51.67
C ALA A 763 36.56 22.28 51.14
N THR A 764 36.50 21.30 50.24
CA THR A 764 37.67 20.94 49.42
C THR A 764 37.97 22.09 48.47
N GLY A 765 38.91 22.94 48.84
CA GLY A 765 39.48 23.94 47.95
C GLY A 765 40.06 23.29 46.69
N ALA A 766 39.47 23.61 45.53
CA ALA A 766 40.04 23.57 44.20
C ALA A 766 40.64 22.23 43.68
N VAL A 767 39.79 21.35 43.09
CA VAL A 767 40.14 20.61 41.86
C VAL A 767 38.90 20.46 40.97
N HIS A 768 38.55 21.54 40.27
CA HIS A 768 37.76 21.48 39.03
C HIS A 768 38.71 21.77 37.85
N THR A 769 39.51 20.78 37.45
CA THR A 769 40.11 20.70 36.12
C THR A 769 40.31 19.25 35.75
N ALA A 770 39.57 18.80 34.73
CA ALA A 770 39.86 17.69 33.83
C ALA A 770 40.61 16.46 34.40
N ARG A 771 39.87 15.39 34.69
CA ARG A 771 40.37 14.02 34.50
C ARG A 771 39.86 13.50 33.17
N GLU A 772 40.70 13.59 32.14
CA GLU A 772 40.67 12.62 31.04
C GLU A 772 41.13 11.25 31.59
N PRO A 773 40.55 10.12 31.16
CA PRO A 773 41.07 8.81 31.48
C PRO A 773 42.04 8.36 30.37
N SER A 774 43.33 8.34 30.68
CA SER A 774 44.29 7.51 29.96
C SER A 774 44.83 6.44 30.89
N LEU A 775 44.51 5.19 30.53
CA LEU A 775 45.21 3.94 30.81
C LEU A 775 46.08 3.85 32.07
N GLU A 776 45.67 2.98 33.00
CA GLU A 776 46.47 1.81 33.38
C GLU A 776 45.57 0.77 34.08
N MET A 777 45.36 -0.34 33.37
CA MET A 777 44.98 -1.63 33.96
C MET A 777 46.23 -2.16 34.67
N ASP A 778 46.15 -2.48 35.96
CA ASP A 778 46.36 -3.86 36.44
C ASP A 778 46.37 -3.91 37.97
N HIS A 779 45.87 -5.05 38.47
CA HIS A 779 45.76 -5.47 39.86
C HIS A 779 44.76 -4.68 40.72
N TRP A 780 43.59 -5.28 40.97
CA TRP A 780 42.99 -5.50 42.30
C TRP A 780 41.64 -6.23 42.14
N GLN A 781 41.67 -7.36 41.44
CA GLN A 781 40.49 -8.22 41.26
C GLN A 781 40.80 -9.62 41.80
N TYR A 782 40.97 -9.75 43.12
CA TYR A 782 40.85 -11.02 43.84
C TYR A 782 40.61 -10.76 45.34
N CYS A 783 39.35 -10.63 45.73
CA CYS A 783 38.81 -11.23 46.95
C CYS A 783 37.30 -10.99 47.03
N VAL A 784 36.60 -11.97 47.60
CA VAL A 784 35.15 -12.01 47.84
C VAL A 784 34.31 -12.46 46.63
N PHE A 785 34.22 -13.78 46.45
CA PHE A 785 32.94 -14.52 46.40
C PHE A 785 33.23 -16.01 46.18
N ALA A 786 33.34 -16.76 47.28
CA ALA A 786 33.35 -18.23 47.27
C ALA A 786 32.23 -18.76 48.18
N LYS A 787 31.10 -19.07 47.53
CA LYS A 787 30.22 -20.25 47.71
C LYS A 787 29.77 -20.69 49.12
N ASN A 788 28.46 -20.59 49.34
CA ASN A 788 27.68 -21.53 50.15
C ASN A 788 27.61 -22.93 49.47
N PRO A 789 27.60 -24.04 50.24
CA PRO A 789 27.36 -25.39 49.73
C PRO A 789 25.93 -25.88 50.03
N VAL A 790 25.28 -26.53 49.05
CA VAL A 790 24.19 -27.50 49.32
C VAL A 790 24.37 -28.71 48.40
N THR A 791 24.26 -29.86 49.03
CA THR A 791 24.65 -31.22 48.68
C THR A 791 23.70 -31.90 47.70
N ALA A 792 24.27 -32.79 46.88
CA ALA A 792 23.57 -33.73 46.01
C ALA A 792 23.02 -34.93 46.78
N MET A 793 21.88 -35.43 46.30
CA MET A 793 21.24 -36.69 46.67
C MET A 793 22.11 -37.91 46.32
N SER A 794 22.08 -38.89 47.22
CA SER A 794 21.83 -40.30 46.90
C SER A 794 20.49 -40.69 47.51
#